data_AF-A0A9W9ENE0-F1
#
_entry.id   AF-A0A9W9ENE0-F1
#
_cell.length_a   1.000
_cell.length_b   1.000
_cell.length_c   1.000
_cell.angle_alpha   90.00
_cell.angle_beta   90.00
_cell.angle_gamma   90.00
#
_symmetry.space_group_name_H-M   'P 1'
#
loop_
_entity.id
_entity.type
_entity.pdbx_description
1 polymer ?
#
loop_
_entity_poly.entity_id
_entity_poly.type
_entity_poly.pdbx_seq_one_letter_code
_entity_poly.pdbx_strand_id
1 'polypeptide(L)'
;MCGVSYWRANRDSSPVARKQAYSHILGRAFLLSSLFLTTSYNVTFAFGKPLSALDAIARSSASRPSSPADKEAGIPLTEEFVQQIPLRSHLRSLSATSALSEISSPAQSRYQTWWTKLKLLVSSYGLRVEYFTRVLGNTSDHNWSRFQSWWMKIGLLVVICCLRVETFRQATLNTECATAGYTCAIPFIISLYDYRRNQRFRQVEAYVPLQRFQNLPVQLLLSFCRRTQYLLTQSRLKGIIAATLLSSGGLLAASFSAGSQSTYICSLTTSDASHLQTIKIFNVLVDSLLLIGVVELYRNGSRLDEARRKRTLVSLGAGLIAVGAIWAITGFVVSNGRPEHSGQPVLDLDYTHSAFNQAVLVVIFAVSAWLMLPHFGLLGLTLIGGFMFIYFSSVSIFVVGQMPFPFISLARSVAPFIFTFTGVVIFLQGRPVSEEHTKPLFFRTHVLLQVFFAFLALVGLIFAGSKHRLAHVHPIELLIHDGRIHHNKFVEQASVSKNISAAVVEYRRRYNQHPPPGFDKWYQYATSRSSVVIDDFDQIYDNLLPFRTLRPDHIRKMTHQLATNPFNDLGGISIRNGKTKVQDGIRESHAWMVIAAAQMIDNFAEHLPDMDLVFNLNDEPRIAVPWEKASVITQEARMQEPVPDENVVSTWSANRHQNWGSIEPPEQTEETVFTDGAWRGVFDPYVSAVCPPTSKARSQRIWDRREICLSCAGPHSMGQFPLDFMRASEICHQPDLAFLHGLMISPSSFKVSQELVPVFSQSAIFGFNDILYPSPWNYVNKTKYAPSDEHPDPHYYHKKNSLYWVGSTSEGFSRFGEWKGMPRQRFTHLINNNTQSQVSVLLPASKNSYRYEIMDGGAPMRDLQLQTSVRLADPIVRCTDCEKQQAEMGTTGWAEFQDHWANRFLFDADGAGFSGRFLPFLLSHSLPLKTGLFRQWFDSRVTSWMHFVPIDIRLHGLWSTLAFFAGVVDPASDPDDPDILMKPHEAQGLWIAEEGRNWAQVALRKEDMEIYFFRLLLEWGRLTDDQRDVLGFKP
;
A
#
# COMPACT_ATOMS: atom_id res chain seq x y z
N MET A 1 -3.97 30.46 -22.77
CA MET A 1 -4.01 31.55 -23.78
C MET A 1 -3.05 32.65 -23.35
N CYS A 2 -2.36 33.28 -24.33
CA CYS A 2 -1.25 34.26 -24.25
C CYS A 2 0.14 33.69 -24.59
N GLY A 3 0.34 33.45 -25.89
CA GLY A 3 1.63 33.07 -26.49
C GLY A 3 1.66 33.26 -28.01
N VAL A 4 0.83 34.15 -28.56
CA VAL A 4 0.69 34.36 -30.01
C VAL A 4 0.81 35.85 -30.31
N SER A 5 2.00 36.43 -30.11
CA SER A 5 2.27 37.82 -30.52
C SER A 5 3.74 38.11 -30.88
N TYR A 6 4.63 37.12 -30.92
CA TYR A 6 6.07 37.36 -31.13
C TYR A 6 6.63 36.89 -32.49
N TRP A 7 5.79 36.39 -33.40
CA TRP A 7 6.22 35.73 -34.65
C TRP A 7 5.85 36.47 -35.94
N ARG A 8 5.82 37.81 -35.93
CA ARG A 8 5.53 38.60 -37.13
C ARG A 8 6.39 39.87 -37.25
N ALA A 9 7.72 39.73 -37.19
CA ALA A 9 8.64 40.78 -37.69
C ALA A 9 10.06 40.23 -37.86
N ASN A 10 10.37 39.70 -39.05
CA ASN A 10 11.67 39.81 -39.77
C ASN A 10 11.78 38.69 -40.82
N ARG A 11 11.18 38.94 -41.98
CA ARG A 11 11.73 38.47 -43.25
C ARG A 11 12.75 39.51 -43.66
N ASP A 12 14.02 39.10 -43.76
CA ASP A 12 14.99 39.47 -44.81
C ASP A 12 16.43 39.37 -44.29
N SER A 13 17.11 38.27 -44.66
CA SER A 13 18.43 38.28 -45.34
C SER A 13 19.25 36.97 -45.19
N SER A 14 19.59 36.41 -46.37
CA SER A 14 20.65 35.49 -46.80
C SER A 14 20.70 33.98 -46.40
N PRO A 15 21.11 33.07 -47.33
CA PRO A 15 20.91 31.63 -47.24
C PRO A 15 22.18 30.84 -46.84
N VAL A 16 23.07 31.43 -46.05
CA VAL A 16 24.27 30.74 -45.51
C VAL A 16 24.17 30.47 -43.99
N ALA A 17 23.14 30.99 -43.31
CA ALA A 17 22.90 30.80 -41.88
C ALA A 17 21.90 29.67 -41.51
N ARG A 18 21.48 28.81 -42.44
CA ARG A 18 20.48 27.74 -42.19
C ARG A 18 21.01 26.31 -42.03
N LYS A 19 22.34 26.09 -42.13
CA LYS A 19 22.93 24.74 -41.94
C LYS A 19 23.65 24.52 -40.59
N GLN A 20 23.60 25.47 -39.67
CA GLN A 20 24.19 25.35 -38.32
C GLN A 20 23.17 25.37 -37.16
N ALA A 21 21.87 25.35 -37.46
CA ALA A 21 20.81 25.44 -36.44
C ALA A 21 20.09 24.10 -36.12
N TYR A 22 20.36 23.02 -36.87
CA TYR A 22 19.62 21.76 -36.75
C TYR A 22 20.32 20.61 -35.97
N SER A 23 21.50 20.84 -35.39
CA SER A 23 22.15 19.87 -34.47
C SER A 23 22.28 20.38 -33.03
N HIS A 24 21.68 21.52 -32.68
CA HIS A 24 21.94 22.20 -31.41
C HIS A 24 20.78 22.20 -30.41
N ILE A 25 19.63 21.62 -30.75
CA ILE A 25 18.43 21.60 -29.87
C ILE A 25 18.02 20.19 -29.42
N LEU A 26 18.42 19.13 -30.14
CA LEU A 26 18.13 17.73 -29.76
C LEU A 26 19.24 17.04 -28.94
N GLY A 27 20.37 17.71 -28.69
CA GLY A 27 21.53 17.13 -27.98
C GLY A 27 21.78 17.67 -26.56
N ARG A 28 20.84 18.43 -25.97
CA ARG A 28 21.02 19.06 -24.65
C ARG A 28 20.04 18.59 -23.56
N ALA A 29 19.18 17.61 -23.86
CA ALA A 29 18.09 17.20 -22.97
C ALA A 29 18.35 15.92 -22.15
N PHE A 30 19.56 15.34 -22.17
CA PHE A 30 19.80 14.02 -21.56
C PHE A 30 21.07 14.00 -20.70
N LEU A 31 21.15 14.80 -19.63
CA LEU A 31 22.33 14.86 -18.78
C LEU A 31 21.96 15.09 -17.30
N LEU A 32 22.35 14.11 -16.46
CA LEU A 32 22.43 14.09 -14.99
C LEU A 32 21.27 13.53 -14.18
N SER A 33 21.10 12.20 -14.20
CA SER A 33 20.16 11.44 -13.37
C SER A 33 20.75 10.81 -12.09
N SER A 34 22.07 10.86 -11.86
CA SER A 34 22.71 10.01 -10.82
C SER A 34 23.21 10.75 -9.58
N LEU A 35 23.32 12.08 -9.62
CA LEU A 35 23.75 12.87 -8.46
C LEU A 35 22.67 13.00 -7.37
N PHE A 36 21.41 12.68 -7.70
CA PHE A 36 20.24 12.75 -6.82
C PHE A 36 19.49 11.42 -6.68
N LEU A 37 20.00 10.32 -7.25
CA LEU A 37 19.58 8.96 -6.89
C LEU A 37 19.78 8.70 -5.38
N THR A 38 20.76 9.39 -4.77
CA THR A 38 21.03 9.42 -3.32
C THR A 38 19.87 10.00 -2.51
N THR A 39 19.08 10.89 -3.13
CA THR A 39 17.88 11.46 -2.54
C THR A 39 16.60 10.81 -3.02
N SER A 40 16.58 9.86 -3.97
CA SER A 40 15.31 9.28 -4.46
C SER A 40 14.53 8.52 -3.37
N TYR A 41 15.20 7.99 -2.34
CA TYR A 41 14.55 7.44 -1.13
C TYR A 41 13.71 8.49 -0.38
N ASN A 42 14.13 9.76 -0.48
CA ASN A 42 13.71 10.87 0.35
C ASN A 42 12.98 11.97 -0.45
N VAL A 43 13.26 12.16 -1.73
CA VAL A 43 12.63 13.10 -2.68
C VAL A 43 11.26 12.59 -3.09
N THR A 44 11.09 11.26 -3.22
CA THR A 44 9.76 10.65 -3.40
C THR A 44 8.88 10.89 -2.16
N PHE A 45 9.47 10.84 -0.96
CA PHE A 45 8.78 11.13 0.31
C PHE A 45 8.55 12.64 0.54
N ALA A 46 9.52 13.48 0.17
CA ALA A 46 9.52 14.92 0.42
C ALA A 46 8.88 15.77 -0.67
N PHE A 47 8.61 15.23 -1.87
CA PHE A 47 7.86 15.92 -2.92
C PHE A 47 6.54 15.23 -3.27
N GLY A 48 6.38 13.91 -3.06
CA GLY A 48 5.10 13.21 -3.20
C GLY A 48 4.05 13.64 -2.17
N LYS A 49 4.47 13.86 -0.91
CA LYS A 49 3.59 14.37 0.16
C LYS A 49 3.20 15.84 0.01
N PRO A 50 4.07 16.79 -0.39
CA PRO A 50 3.65 18.17 -0.62
C PRO A 50 2.96 18.43 -1.97
N LEU A 51 3.19 17.64 -3.03
CA LEU A 51 2.33 17.70 -4.22
C LEU A 51 0.89 17.27 -3.88
N SER A 52 0.72 16.19 -3.10
CA SER A 52 -0.59 15.79 -2.58
C SER A 52 -1.15 16.76 -1.52
N ALA A 53 -0.32 17.44 -0.74
CA ALA A 53 -0.76 18.49 0.18
C ALA A 53 -1.17 19.78 -0.54
N LEU A 54 -0.48 20.17 -1.62
CA LEU A 54 -0.90 21.28 -2.50
C LEU A 54 -2.23 20.95 -3.20
N ASP A 55 -2.40 19.70 -3.62
CA ASP A 55 -3.67 19.18 -4.15
C ASP A 55 -4.77 19.16 -3.08
N ALA A 56 -4.45 18.80 -1.83
CA ALA A 56 -5.39 18.82 -0.71
C ALA A 56 -5.75 20.24 -0.26
N ILE A 57 -4.82 21.19 -0.33
CA ILE A 57 -5.05 22.62 -0.09
C ILE A 57 -5.90 23.22 -1.23
N ALA A 58 -5.64 22.81 -2.48
CA ALA A 58 -6.48 23.19 -3.62
C ALA A 58 -7.90 22.64 -3.48
N ARG A 59 -8.06 21.39 -3.04
CA ARG A 59 -9.38 20.76 -2.80
C ARG A 59 -10.09 21.32 -1.56
N SER A 60 -9.39 21.66 -0.47
CA SER A 60 -10.00 22.25 0.73
C SER A 60 -10.46 23.69 0.49
N SER A 61 -9.83 24.41 -0.44
CA SER A 61 -10.31 25.72 -0.90
C SER A 61 -11.59 25.66 -1.75
N ALA A 62 -11.97 24.46 -2.21
CA ALA A 62 -13.16 24.22 -3.04
C ALA A 62 -14.36 23.62 -2.28
N SER A 63 -14.24 23.29 -0.99
CA SER A 63 -15.36 22.70 -0.22
C SER A 63 -15.93 23.67 0.82
N ARG A 64 -16.96 24.43 0.45
CA ARG A 64 -17.98 24.90 1.39
C ARG A 64 -19.08 23.84 1.52
N PRO A 65 -19.68 23.63 2.71
CA PRO A 65 -20.73 22.65 2.89
C PRO A 65 -22.04 23.19 2.32
N SER A 66 -22.72 22.43 1.47
CA SER A 66 -24.11 22.66 1.10
C SER A 66 -24.94 21.44 1.51
N SER A 67 -25.98 21.68 2.30
CA SER A 67 -27.06 20.74 2.63
C SER A 67 -28.19 20.86 1.57
N PRO A 68 -29.14 19.91 1.52
CA PRO A 68 -29.88 19.59 0.31
C PRO A 68 -31.24 20.30 0.23
N ALA A 69 -31.63 20.74 -0.97
CA ALA A 69 -32.99 20.65 -1.51
C ALA A 69 -33.10 21.32 -2.91
N ASP A 70 -33.94 20.69 -3.71
CA ASP A 70 -34.73 21.19 -4.85
C ASP A 70 -34.23 21.12 -6.30
N LYS A 71 -35.24 20.74 -7.10
CA LYS A 71 -35.34 20.33 -8.50
C LYS A 71 -35.12 21.50 -9.46
N GLU A 72 -34.52 21.26 -10.63
CA GLU A 72 -35.19 21.36 -11.95
C GLU A 72 -34.20 21.26 -13.14
N ALA A 73 -34.81 20.90 -14.27
CA ALA A 73 -34.34 20.54 -15.60
C ALA A 73 -33.28 21.42 -16.31
N GLY A 74 -32.60 20.83 -17.31
CA GLY A 74 -32.00 21.62 -18.40
C GLY A 74 -30.95 20.98 -19.32
N ILE A 75 -31.37 20.06 -20.20
CA ILE A 75 -31.00 19.93 -21.64
C ILE A 75 -29.53 19.56 -22.04
N PRO A 76 -29.33 18.62 -23.00
CA PRO A 76 -28.04 18.08 -23.38
C PRO A 76 -27.35 18.87 -24.50
N LEU A 77 -26.01 18.80 -24.57
CA LEU A 77 -25.24 19.19 -25.75
C LEU A 77 -24.57 17.95 -26.35
N THR A 78 -25.10 17.58 -27.51
CA THR A 78 -24.60 16.64 -28.51
C THR A 78 -23.46 17.23 -29.34
N GLU A 79 -22.56 16.35 -29.83
CA GLU A 79 -21.74 16.37 -31.07
C GLU A 79 -20.54 15.44 -30.79
N GLU A 80 -20.43 14.18 -31.23
CA GLU A 80 -20.51 13.61 -32.59
C GLU A 80 -19.80 14.45 -33.66
N PHE A 81 -18.60 14.06 -34.12
CA PHE A 81 -18.38 13.43 -35.45
C PHE A 81 -16.90 13.35 -35.92
N VAL A 82 -16.62 12.30 -36.72
CA VAL A 82 -15.64 12.19 -37.85
C VAL A 82 -14.13 12.03 -37.48
N GLN A 83 -13.30 11.09 -38.00
CA GLN A 83 -13.35 10.19 -39.16
C GLN A 83 -12.37 9.00 -39.03
N GLN A 84 -12.77 7.87 -39.60
CA GLN A 84 -11.95 6.75 -40.08
C GLN A 84 -11.06 7.16 -41.26
N ILE A 85 -9.85 6.55 -41.41
CA ILE A 85 -9.32 6.03 -42.70
C ILE A 85 -8.44 4.78 -42.42
N PRO A 86 -8.52 3.70 -43.25
CA PRO A 86 -7.91 2.38 -43.04
C PRO A 86 -6.70 2.08 -43.96
N LEU A 87 -5.93 1.00 -43.68
CA LEU A 87 -5.10 0.23 -44.66
C LEU A 87 -4.54 -1.05 -43.97
N ARG A 88 -5.11 -2.25 -44.19
CA ARG A 88 -4.70 -3.31 -45.16
C ARG A 88 -3.18 -3.48 -45.31
N SER A 89 -2.55 -4.52 -44.76
CA SER A 89 -2.50 -5.95 -45.15
C SER A 89 -1.23 -6.30 -45.95
N HIS A 90 -0.41 -7.25 -45.46
CA HIS A 90 -0.06 -8.48 -46.20
C HIS A 90 1.02 -9.36 -45.52
N LEU A 91 0.65 -10.65 -45.32
CA LEU A 91 1.39 -11.90 -45.68
C LEU A 91 2.73 -12.16 -44.98
N ARG A 92 3.12 -13.36 -44.51
CA ARG A 92 2.73 -14.79 -44.71
C ARG A 92 3.34 -15.56 -43.52
N SER A 93 2.60 -16.41 -42.81
CA SER A 93 2.59 -17.88 -42.92
C SER A 93 3.93 -18.57 -43.21
N LEU A 94 4.42 -19.36 -42.24
CA LEU A 94 5.05 -20.67 -42.47
C LEU A 94 4.89 -21.52 -41.20
N SER A 95 4.19 -22.63 -41.36
CA SER A 95 3.90 -23.71 -40.40
C SER A 95 4.90 -24.86 -40.55
N ALA A 96 5.17 -25.59 -39.45
CA ALA A 96 5.47 -27.04 -39.35
C ALA A 96 6.19 -27.32 -38.00
N THR A 97 5.51 -27.85 -36.98
CA THR A 97 5.34 -29.29 -36.61
C THR A 97 6.57 -29.99 -35.99
N SER A 98 6.37 -30.39 -34.73
CA SER A 98 6.78 -31.63 -34.04
C SER A 98 8.25 -32.10 -34.04
N ALA A 99 8.83 -32.21 -32.83
CA ALA A 99 9.37 -33.47 -32.28
C ALA A 99 9.87 -33.28 -30.83
N LEU A 100 9.30 -34.08 -29.92
CA LEU A 100 9.82 -34.40 -28.58
C LEU A 100 11.04 -35.32 -28.72
N SER A 101 12.08 -35.12 -27.89
CA SER A 101 12.65 -36.13 -26.98
C SER A 101 14.12 -35.81 -26.64
N GLU A 102 14.39 -35.80 -25.33
CA GLU A 102 15.64 -36.19 -24.63
C GLU A 102 17.00 -35.67 -25.14
N ILE A 103 17.75 -35.02 -24.24
CA ILE A 103 19.05 -35.54 -23.75
C ILE A 103 19.68 -34.54 -22.76
N SER A 104 20.16 -35.12 -21.68
CA SER A 104 21.01 -34.65 -20.58
C SER A 104 22.06 -33.57 -20.88
N SER A 105 22.28 -32.72 -19.87
CA SER A 105 23.47 -31.88 -19.68
C SER A 105 24.79 -32.70 -19.74
N PRO A 106 25.99 -32.11 -20.04
CA PRO A 106 26.53 -31.00 -19.26
C PRO A 106 27.07 -29.81 -20.07
N ALA A 107 26.80 -28.63 -19.53
CA ALA A 107 27.35 -27.36 -19.96
C ALA A 107 28.80 -27.23 -19.48
N GLN A 108 29.79 -27.54 -20.34
CA GLN A 108 31.17 -27.17 -20.06
C GLN A 108 32.11 -26.98 -21.27
N SER A 109 31.61 -26.83 -22.50
CA SER A 109 32.49 -26.57 -23.67
C SER A 109 32.08 -25.46 -24.65
N ARG A 110 31.04 -24.66 -24.36
CA ARG A 110 30.62 -23.53 -25.24
C ARG A 110 31.19 -22.16 -24.89
N TYR A 111 31.92 -22.01 -23.78
CA TYR A 111 32.51 -20.73 -23.35
C TYR A 111 33.85 -20.39 -24.04
N GLN A 112 34.58 -21.39 -24.56
CA GLN A 112 35.89 -21.17 -25.19
C GLN A 112 35.79 -20.76 -26.67
N THR A 113 34.70 -21.07 -27.37
CA THR A 113 34.54 -20.78 -28.81
C THR A 113 34.06 -19.34 -29.08
N TRP A 114 33.44 -18.68 -28.10
CA TRP A 114 33.01 -17.28 -28.20
C TRP A 114 34.17 -16.29 -28.07
N TRP A 115 35.16 -16.59 -27.21
CA TRP A 115 36.34 -15.74 -27.03
C TRP A 115 37.28 -15.73 -28.23
N THR A 116 37.38 -16.84 -28.96
CA THR A 116 38.20 -16.93 -30.18
C THR A 116 37.54 -16.23 -31.37
N LYS A 117 36.20 -16.26 -31.49
CA LYS A 117 35.47 -15.52 -32.53
C LYS A 117 35.44 -14.01 -32.27
N LEU A 118 35.39 -13.56 -31.02
CA LEU A 118 35.48 -12.13 -30.67
C LEU A 118 36.89 -11.56 -30.96
N LYS A 119 37.96 -12.34 -30.71
CA LYS A 119 39.33 -11.95 -31.06
C LYS A 119 39.57 -11.83 -32.57
N LEU A 120 38.89 -12.63 -33.39
CA LEU A 120 38.96 -12.55 -34.86
C LEU A 120 38.13 -11.40 -35.45
N LEU A 121 37.02 -11.02 -34.81
CA LEU A 121 36.20 -9.86 -35.22
C LEU A 121 36.86 -8.52 -34.87
N VAL A 122 37.62 -8.44 -33.77
CA VAL A 122 38.37 -7.23 -33.40
C VAL A 122 39.64 -7.04 -34.25
N SER A 123 40.15 -8.09 -34.89
CA SER A 123 41.33 -8.03 -35.76
C SER A 123 41.01 -7.59 -37.21
N SER A 124 39.76 -7.72 -37.68
CA SER A 124 39.40 -7.49 -39.09
C SER A 124 38.82 -6.11 -39.44
N TYR A 125 38.50 -5.28 -38.45
CA TYR A 125 38.10 -3.88 -38.69
C TYR A 125 39.19 -2.91 -38.23
N GLY A 126 40.28 -2.88 -38.98
CA GLY A 126 41.25 -1.79 -38.99
C GLY A 126 40.60 -0.50 -39.50
N LEU A 127 39.82 0.16 -38.66
CA LEU A 127 39.33 1.52 -38.89
C LEU A 127 40.48 2.48 -38.62
N ARG A 128 41.06 2.99 -39.71
CA ARG A 128 42.09 4.04 -39.77
C ARG A 128 41.84 5.15 -38.74
N VAL A 129 42.69 5.19 -37.72
CA VAL A 129 42.86 6.31 -36.79
C VAL A 129 43.68 7.42 -37.48
N GLU A 130 43.18 7.94 -38.62
CA GLU A 130 43.80 9.08 -39.32
C GLU A 130 42.94 10.34 -39.30
N TYR A 131 41.72 10.27 -38.74
CA TYR A 131 40.84 11.44 -38.60
C TYR A 131 40.88 12.06 -37.20
N PHE A 132 41.30 11.32 -36.18
CA PHE A 132 41.37 11.81 -34.79
C PHE A 132 42.66 12.57 -34.46
N THR A 133 43.71 12.38 -35.25
CA THR A 133 45.02 13.05 -35.08
C THR A 133 45.09 14.44 -35.72
N ARG A 134 44.13 14.81 -36.59
CA ARG A 134 44.11 16.14 -37.24
C ARG A 134 43.35 17.23 -36.48
N VAL A 135 42.56 16.88 -35.45
CA VAL A 135 41.81 17.85 -34.63
C VAL A 135 42.55 18.21 -33.34
N LEU A 136 43.53 17.41 -32.92
CA LEU A 136 44.41 17.70 -31.79
C LEU A 136 45.73 18.28 -32.30
N GLY A 137 45.66 19.54 -32.75
CA GLY A 137 46.86 20.31 -33.07
C GLY A 137 47.80 20.38 -31.87
N ASN A 138 49.03 19.93 -32.10
CA ASN A 138 50.27 20.14 -31.35
C ASN A 138 50.08 20.62 -29.89
N THR A 139 49.92 19.67 -28.97
CA THR A 139 50.02 19.96 -27.53
C THR A 139 51.14 19.14 -26.90
N SER A 140 52.13 19.85 -26.36
CA SER A 140 53.25 19.36 -25.53
C SER A 140 52.87 18.23 -24.54
N ASP A 141 53.80 17.31 -24.26
CA ASP A 141 53.69 16.15 -23.36
C ASP A 141 53.04 16.42 -21.99
N HIS A 142 53.06 17.67 -21.50
CA HIS A 142 52.36 18.07 -20.27
C HIS A 142 50.82 18.02 -20.34
N ASN A 143 50.22 18.04 -21.54
CA ASN A 143 48.77 17.96 -21.71
C ASN A 143 48.26 16.51 -21.72
N TRP A 144 49.08 15.53 -22.12
CA TRP A 144 48.68 14.13 -22.19
C TRP A 144 48.49 13.49 -20.81
N SER A 145 49.42 13.74 -19.87
CA SER A 145 49.31 13.26 -18.48
C SER A 145 48.11 13.90 -17.74
N ARG A 146 47.80 15.17 -18.01
CA ARG A 146 46.62 15.86 -17.47
C ARG A 146 45.31 15.31 -18.06
N PHE A 147 45.29 14.97 -19.34
CA PHE A 147 44.13 14.35 -20.00
C PHE A 147 43.86 12.95 -19.44
N GLN A 148 44.90 12.13 -19.27
CA GLN A 148 44.80 10.80 -18.67
C GLN A 148 44.35 10.85 -17.21
N SER A 149 44.91 11.77 -16.41
CA SER A 149 44.48 11.97 -15.02
C SER A 149 43.01 12.41 -14.91
N TRP A 150 42.51 13.21 -15.85
CA TRP A 150 41.12 13.67 -15.87
C TRP A 150 40.13 12.54 -16.17
N TRP A 151 40.41 11.69 -17.17
CA TRP A 151 39.57 10.53 -17.48
C TRP A 151 39.63 9.45 -16.40
N MET A 152 40.78 9.25 -15.74
CA MET A 152 40.88 8.36 -14.58
C MET A 152 39.97 8.80 -13.43
N LYS A 153 39.87 10.12 -13.16
CA LYS A 153 38.95 10.66 -12.15
C LYS A 153 37.48 10.43 -12.52
N ILE A 154 37.13 10.56 -13.80
CA ILE A 154 35.77 10.26 -14.28
C ILE A 154 35.47 8.77 -14.18
N GLY A 155 36.40 7.90 -14.58
CA GLY A 155 36.26 6.44 -14.44
C GLY A 155 36.05 6.03 -12.99
N LEU A 156 36.80 6.60 -12.05
CA LEU A 156 36.60 6.37 -10.62
C LEU A 156 35.19 6.80 -10.15
N LEU A 157 34.71 7.97 -10.58
CA LEU A 157 33.35 8.42 -10.25
C LEU A 157 32.27 7.50 -10.81
N VAL A 158 32.45 6.97 -12.03
CA VAL A 158 31.54 5.99 -12.63
C VAL A 158 31.48 4.72 -11.80
N VAL A 159 32.61 4.20 -11.33
CA VAL A 159 32.67 3.02 -10.46
C VAL A 159 31.96 3.28 -9.13
N ILE A 160 32.23 4.43 -8.49
CA ILE A 160 31.55 4.81 -7.24
C ILE A 160 30.04 4.97 -7.44
N CYS A 161 29.60 5.54 -8.57
CA CYS A 161 28.17 5.62 -8.91
C CYS A 161 27.56 4.23 -9.10
N CYS A 162 28.26 3.30 -9.77
CA CYS A 162 27.77 1.93 -9.94
C CYS A 162 27.63 1.22 -8.58
N LEU A 163 28.63 1.34 -7.71
CA LEU A 163 28.57 0.83 -6.33
C LEU A 163 27.38 1.43 -5.57
N ARG A 164 27.15 2.73 -5.72
CA ARG A 164 26.04 3.42 -5.06
C ARG A 164 24.65 2.96 -5.52
N VAL A 165 24.51 2.61 -6.80
CA VAL A 165 23.27 2.04 -7.35
C VAL A 165 23.02 0.64 -6.77
N GLU A 166 24.05 -0.20 -6.66
CA GLU A 166 23.89 -1.53 -6.04
C GLU A 166 23.55 -1.43 -4.54
N THR A 167 24.25 -0.57 -3.79
CA THR A 167 23.94 -0.39 -2.37
C THR A 167 22.59 0.28 -2.15
N PHE A 168 22.11 1.09 -3.10
CA PHE A 168 20.73 1.59 -3.10
C PHE A 168 19.75 0.43 -3.29
N ARG A 169 19.97 -0.43 -4.29
CA ARG A 169 19.13 -1.61 -4.56
C ARG A 169 19.01 -2.51 -3.34
N GLN A 170 20.13 -2.80 -2.67
CA GLN A 170 20.13 -3.60 -1.45
C GLN A 170 19.38 -2.90 -0.30
N ALA A 171 19.53 -1.58 -0.15
CA ALA A 171 18.81 -0.83 0.87
C ALA A 171 17.29 -0.76 0.61
N THR A 172 16.86 -0.82 -0.66
CA THR A 172 15.43 -0.86 -1.04
C THR A 172 14.79 -2.24 -0.90
N LEU A 173 15.59 -3.31 -0.91
CA LEU A 173 15.07 -4.68 -0.78
C LEU A 173 14.66 -5.04 0.64
N ASN A 174 15.34 -4.52 1.65
CA ASN A 174 15.09 -4.80 3.07
C ASN A 174 14.72 -3.51 3.85
N THR A 175 13.87 -2.66 3.25
CA THR A 175 13.48 -1.36 3.82
C THR A 175 12.88 -1.46 5.21
N GLU A 176 12.23 -2.57 5.54
CA GLU A 176 11.62 -2.83 6.84
C GLU A 176 12.64 -2.77 7.99
N CYS A 177 13.88 -3.18 7.74
CA CYS A 177 14.97 -3.18 8.72
C CYS A 177 15.73 -1.86 8.78
N ALA A 178 15.29 -0.84 8.03
CA ALA A 178 16.04 0.38 7.82
C ALA A 178 15.96 1.28 9.07
N THR A 179 17.09 1.61 9.69
CA THR A 179 17.14 2.65 10.75
C THR A 179 16.80 4.09 10.26
N ALA A 180 16.34 4.97 11.14
CA ALA A 180 15.98 6.35 10.78
C ALA A 180 17.21 7.22 10.37
N GLY A 181 17.02 8.14 9.42
CA GLY A 181 17.71 9.44 9.41
C GLY A 181 19.24 9.50 9.21
N TYR A 182 19.82 8.77 8.25
CA TYR A 182 21.28 8.79 8.01
C TYR A 182 21.78 9.98 7.16
N THR A 183 20.94 10.50 6.26
CA THR A 183 21.32 11.56 5.30
C THR A 183 21.65 12.89 5.98
N CYS A 184 21.12 13.11 7.19
CA CYS A 184 21.37 14.28 8.00
C CYS A 184 22.86 14.46 8.38
N ALA A 185 23.68 13.41 8.29
CA ALA A 185 25.12 13.46 8.57
C ALA A 185 25.98 14.00 7.41
N ILE A 186 25.45 14.04 6.17
CA ILE A 186 26.20 14.47 4.97
C ILE A 186 26.71 15.92 5.10
N PRO A 187 25.90 16.93 5.49
CA PRO A 187 26.38 18.31 5.66
C PRO A 187 27.51 18.42 6.69
N PHE A 188 27.47 17.60 7.75
CA PHE A 188 28.51 17.58 8.78
C PHE A 188 29.85 17.09 8.23
N ILE A 189 29.87 15.98 7.49
CA ILE A 189 31.10 15.45 6.85
C ILE A 189 31.67 16.47 5.85
N ILE A 190 30.80 17.10 5.06
CA ILE A 190 31.20 18.13 4.10
C ILE A 190 31.77 19.36 4.82
N SER A 191 31.23 19.74 5.97
CA SER A 191 31.75 20.84 6.77
C SER A 191 33.16 20.56 7.31
N LEU A 192 33.47 19.31 7.68
CA LEU A 192 34.82 18.89 8.09
C LEU A 192 35.82 18.98 6.94
N TYR A 193 35.41 18.56 5.73
CA TYR A 193 36.20 18.71 4.52
C TYR A 193 36.43 20.20 4.19
N ASP A 194 35.38 21.04 4.22
CA ASP A 194 35.50 22.48 3.97
C ASP A 194 36.41 23.16 5.01
N TYR A 195 36.30 22.77 6.29
CA TYR A 195 37.15 23.25 7.35
C TYR A 195 38.62 22.94 7.08
N ARG A 196 38.94 21.67 6.82
CA ARG A 196 40.31 21.22 6.56
C ARG A 196 40.90 21.87 5.31
N ARG A 197 40.10 22.05 4.26
CA ARG A 197 40.55 22.52 2.95
C ARG A 197 40.62 24.04 2.84
N ASN A 198 39.60 24.74 3.31
CA ASN A 198 39.39 26.17 3.05
C ASN A 198 39.51 27.03 4.32
N GLN A 199 38.99 26.60 5.49
CA GLN A 199 38.90 27.47 6.68
C GLN A 199 40.11 27.40 7.63
N ARG A 200 40.84 26.27 7.69
CA ARG A 200 41.94 26.05 8.66
C ARG A 200 43.04 27.12 8.58
N PHE A 201 43.30 27.63 7.37
CA PHE A 201 44.37 28.60 7.10
C PHE A 201 43.88 30.05 7.02
N ARG A 202 42.61 30.30 7.33
CA ARG A 202 42.00 31.63 7.20
C ARG A 202 42.41 32.54 8.37
N GLN A 203 42.86 33.75 8.05
CA GLN A 203 43.10 34.79 9.07
C GLN A 203 41.77 35.29 9.65
N VAL A 204 41.71 35.44 10.97
CA VAL A 204 40.51 35.91 11.69
C VAL A 204 40.84 37.30 12.22
N GLU A 205 40.07 38.31 11.84
CA GLU A 205 40.24 39.68 12.32
C GLU A 205 39.75 39.82 13.77
N ALA A 206 40.52 40.55 14.59
CA ALA A 206 40.18 40.80 15.98
C ALA A 206 38.89 41.62 16.09
N TYR A 207 37.99 41.24 17.00
CA TYR A 207 36.78 42.00 17.28
C TYR A 207 37.13 43.39 17.81
N VAL A 208 36.76 44.44 17.08
CA VAL A 208 36.86 45.83 17.55
C VAL A 208 35.50 46.25 18.11
N PRO A 209 35.36 46.50 19.43
CA PRO A 209 34.11 47.00 20.00
C PRO A 209 33.84 48.43 19.50
N LEU A 210 32.66 48.67 18.93
CA LEU A 210 32.16 50.04 18.75
C LEU A 210 31.85 50.63 20.13
N GLN A 211 32.52 51.75 20.45
CA GLN A 211 32.42 52.66 21.61
C GLN A 211 31.65 52.22 22.87
N ARG A 212 32.27 52.47 24.03
CA ARG A 212 31.74 52.22 25.38
C ARG A 212 30.52 53.11 25.66
N PHE A 213 29.30 52.64 25.35
CA PHE A 213 28.06 53.34 25.67
C PHE A 213 27.54 52.89 27.04
N GLN A 214 27.36 53.86 27.95
CA GLN A 214 26.87 53.67 29.31
C GLN A 214 25.33 53.81 29.35
N ASN A 215 24.70 52.86 30.06
CA ASN A 215 23.34 52.90 30.63
C ASN A 215 22.16 52.36 29.78
N LEU A 216 21.92 51.03 29.81
CA LEU A 216 20.60 50.36 29.86
C LEU A 216 20.77 48.82 29.92
N PRO A 217 19.99 48.04 30.71
CA PRO A 217 20.09 46.57 30.74
C PRO A 217 19.77 45.91 29.38
N VAL A 218 18.90 46.50 28.56
CA VAL A 218 18.58 46.05 27.20
C VAL A 218 19.80 46.15 26.26
N GLN A 219 20.70 47.12 26.49
CA GLN A 219 21.89 47.36 25.66
C GLN A 219 23.03 46.39 26.01
N LEU A 220 23.12 45.95 27.27
CA LEU A 220 24.00 44.87 27.69
C LEU A 220 23.66 43.57 26.96
N LEU A 221 22.36 43.25 26.87
CA LEU A 221 21.88 42.08 26.13
C LEU A 221 22.16 42.19 24.62
N LEU A 222 21.92 43.36 24.01
CA LEU A 222 22.22 43.64 22.59
C LEU A 222 23.73 43.60 22.29
N SER A 223 24.57 44.16 23.16
CA SER A 223 26.02 44.13 23.01
C SER A 223 26.58 42.73 23.16
N PHE A 224 26.03 41.94 24.09
CA PHE A 224 26.34 40.52 24.26
C PHE A 224 25.91 39.72 23.04
N CYS A 225 24.70 39.95 22.51
CA CYS A 225 24.20 39.30 21.29
C CYS A 225 25.04 39.66 20.06
N ARG A 226 25.41 40.92 19.87
CA ARG A 226 26.29 41.34 18.76
C ARG A 226 27.69 40.74 18.88
N ARG A 227 28.24 40.69 20.09
CA ARG A 227 29.55 40.08 20.35
C ARG A 227 29.54 38.57 20.10
N THR A 228 28.53 37.86 20.59
CA THR A 228 28.35 36.42 20.34
C THR A 228 28.09 36.15 18.86
N GLN A 229 27.26 36.94 18.19
CA GLN A 229 27.00 36.84 16.76
C GLN A 229 28.27 37.10 15.93
N TYR A 230 29.08 38.11 16.28
CA TYR A 230 30.37 38.34 15.65
C TYR A 230 31.32 37.15 15.84
N LEU A 231 31.45 36.63 17.07
CA LEU A 231 32.30 35.48 17.38
C LEU A 231 31.85 34.22 16.63
N LEU A 232 30.54 33.96 16.55
CA LEU A 232 29.97 32.82 15.83
C LEU A 232 30.16 32.94 14.31
N THR A 233 29.94 34.13 13.74
CA THR A 233 30.01 34.37 12.28
C THR A 233 31.44 34.48 11.75
N GLN A 234 32.40 34.92 12.58
CA GLN A 234 33.82 35.04 12.23
C GLN A 234 34.65 33.79 12.61
N SER A 235 34.10 32.88 13.42
CA SER A 235 34.79 31.64 13.80
C SER A 235 35.13 30.77 12.59
N ARG A 236 36.31 30.14 12.63
CA ARG A 236 36.72 29.11 11.65
C ARG A 236 35.79 27.88 11.68
N LEU A 237 35.07 27.68 12.79
CA LEU A 237 34.16 26.56 13.01
C LEU A 237 32.72 26.86 12.58
N LYS A 238 32.41 28.05 12.05
CA LYS A 238 31.02 28.46 11.71
C LYS A 238 30.28 27.45 10.83
N GLY A 239 30.98 26.86 9.85
CA GLY A 239 30.41 25.85 8.96
C GLY A 239 30.11 24.54 9.66
N ILE A 240 30.96 24.13 10.61
CA ILE A 240 30.75 22.94 11.45
C ILE A 240 29.58 23.18 12.40
N ILE A 241 29.52 24.34 13.05
CA ILE A 241 28.40 24.70 13.95
C ILE A 241 27.07 24.69 13.19
N ALA A 242 27.01 25.33 12.02
CA ALA A 242 25.82 25.35 11.17
C ALA A 242 25.39 23.94 10.74
N ALA A 243 26.36 23.11 10.32
CA ALA A 243 26.09 21.74 9.91
C ALA A 243 25.63 20.85 11.08
N THR A 244 26.24 20.98 12.27
CA THR A 244 25.82 20.24 13.47
C THR A 244 24.39 20.59 13.85
N LEU A 245 24.01 21.87 13.86
CA LEU A 245 22.63 22.30 14.14
C LEU A 245 21.64 21.70 13.15
N LEU A 246 21.99 21.70 11.85
CA LEU A 246 21.15 21.09 10.82
C LEU A 246 21.03 19.57 11.00
N SER A 247 22.13 18.87 11.27
CA SER A 247 22.15 17.43 11.53
C SER A 247 21.33 17.06 12.77
N SER A 248 21.46 17.81 13.86
CA SER A 248 20.65 17.64 15.07
C SER A 248 19.17 17.89 14.79
N GLY A 249 18.82 18.94 14.04
CA GLY A 249 17.44 19.20 13.63
C GLY A 249 16.86 18.06 12.79
N GLY A 250 17.66 17.49 11.88
CA GLY A 250 17.27 16.33 11.08
C GLY A 250 17.11 15.04 11.90
N LEU A 251 17.97 14.80 12.89
CA LEU A 251 17.84 13.66 13.80
C LEU A 251 16.57 13.77 14.66
N LEU A 252 16.26 14.98 15.15
CA LEU A 252 15.03 15.25 15.88
C LEU A 252 13.80 15.08 14.97
N ALA A 253 13.83 15.54 13.73
CA ALA A 253 12.75 15.31 12.77
C ALA A 253 12.54 13.83 12.45
N ALA A 254 13.61 13.03 12.42
CA ALA A 254 13.54 11.59 12.22
C ALA A 254 12.82 10.86 13.39
N SER A 255 12.74 11.48 14.58
CA SER A 255 11.97 10.93 15.71
C SER A 255 10.46 11.02 15.54
N PHE A 256 9.96 11.77 14.54
CA PHE A 256 8.52 11.86 14.27
C PHE A 256 7.90 10.55 13.78
N SER A 257 8.72 9.63 13.27
CA SER A 257 8.29 8.28 12.87
C SER A 257 8.24 7.29 14.04
N ALA A 258 8.57 7.72 15.26
CA ALA A 258 8.55 6.84 16.42
C ALA A 258 7.11 6.47 16.77
N GLY A 259 6.83 5.18 16.98
CA GLY A 259 5.50 4.65 17.21
C GLY A 259 4.65 4.48 15.95
N SER A 260 5.16 4.82 14.76
CA SER A 260 4.51 4.57 13.47
C SER A 260 5.21 3.48 12.66
N GLN A 261 6.04 2.65 13.30
CA GLN A 261 6.66 1.51 12.65
C GLN A 261 5.59 0.51 12.18
N SER A 262 5.76 0.01 10.97
CA SER A 262 4.95 -1.07 10.41
C SER A 262 5.19 -2.36 11.17
N THR A 263 4.19 -3.22 11.17
CA THR A 263 4.31 -4.59 11.69
C THR A 263 4.85 -5.57 10.64
N TYR A 264 5.30 -5.08 9.48
CA TYR A 264 6.08 -5.88 8.53
C TYR A 264 7.39 -6.34 9.19
N ILE A 265 7.71 -7.63 9.09
CA ILE A 265 8.74 -8.25 9.93
C ILE A 265 10.15 -7.90 9.43
N CYS A 266 10.93 -7.22 10.26
CA CYS A 266 12.39 -7.26 10.16
C CYS A 266 12.90 -8.43 11.02
N SER A 267 13.38 -9.48 10.35
CA SER A 267 13.76 -10.74 11.01
C SER A 267 14.96 -10.56 11.94
N LEU A 268 14.85 -11.11 13.16
CA LEU A 268 15.90 -11.15 14.18
C LEU A 268 16.97 -12.20 13.90
N THR A 269 16.58 -13.31 13.27
CA THR A 269 17.48 -14.43 12.96
C THR A 269 18.41 -14.15 11.78
N THR A 270 18.00 -13.25 10.90
CA THR A 270 18.83 -12.79 9.78
C THR A 270 19.70 -11.60 10.17
N SER A 271 20.90 -11.49 9.60
CA SER A 271 21.78 -10.33 9.78
C SER A 271 21.35 -9.10 8.95
N ASP A 272 20.09 -9.05 8.48
CA ASP A 272 19.57 -8.03 7.57
C ASP A 272 19.68 -6.62 8.18
N ALA A 273 19.32 -6.46 9.46
CA ALA A 273 19.37 -5.15 10.14
C ALA A 273 20.80 -4.60 10.29
N SER A 274 21.74 -5.44 10.74
CA SER A 274 23.15 -5.04 10.92
C SER A 274 23.86 -4.82 9.59
N HIS A 275 23.57 -5.66 8.60
CA HIS A 275 24.05 -5.49 7.23
C HIS A 275 23.55 -4.17 6.63
N LEU A 276 22.26 -3.86 6.80
CA LEU A 276 21.68 -2.63 6.29
C LEU A 276 22.22 -1.38 7.00
N GLN A 277 22.47 -1.46 8.31
CA GLN A 277 23.15 -0.38 9.04
C GLN A 277 24.56 -0.12 8.47
N THR A 278 25.30 -1.18 8.15
CA THR A 278 26.62 -1.09 7.53
C THR A 278 26.55 -0.44 6.14
N ILE A 279 25.62 -0.90 5.30
CA ILE A 279 25.36 -0.31 3.98
C ILE A 279 25.01 1.18 4.10
N LYS A 280 24.22 1.57 5.09
CA LYS A 280 23.84 2.97 5.28
C LYS A 280 25.00 3.86 5.68
N ILE A 281 25.83 3.43 6.64
CA ILE A 281 27.04 4.16 7.03
C ILE A 281 27.96 4.30 5.82
N PHE A 282 28.14 3.22 5.07
CA PHE A 282 28.89 3.24 3.82
C PHE A 282 28.29 4.22 2.79
N ASN A 283 26.96 4.24 2.62
CA ASN A 283 26.28 5.15 1.70
C ASN A 283 26.48 6.62 2.08
N VAL A 284 26.47 6.98 3.37
CA VAL A 284 26.78 8.36 3.82
C VAL A 284 28.18 8.78 3.37
N LEU A 285 29.16 7.88 3.50
CA LEU A 285 30.54 8.14 3.09
C LEU A 285 30.65 8.26 1.57
N VAL A 286 30.05 7.33 0.83
CA VAL A 286 30.02 7.33 -0.64
C VAL A 286 29.35 8.59 -1.18
N ASP A 287 28.21 9.00 -0.61
CA ASP A 287 27.47 10.19 -1.03
C ASP A 287 28.30 11.46 -0.78
N SER A 288 28.99 11.52 0.36
CA SER A 288 29.92 12.61 0.68
C SER A 288 31.11 12.65 -0.30
N LEU A 289 31.69 11.49 -0.64
CA LEU A 289 32.80 11.37 -1.59
C LEU A 289 32.39 11.76 -3.01
N LEU A 290 31.20 11.35 -3.47
CA LEU A 290 30.65 11.75 -4.77
C LEU A 290 30.50 13.26 -4.86
N LEU A 291 29.92 13.88 -3.83
CA LEU A 291 29.75 15.33 -3.75
C LEU A 291 31.10 16.07 -3.76
N ILE A 292 32.09 15.60 -3.00
CA ILE A 292 33.45 16.16 -3.00
C ILE A 292 34.11 15.99 -4.38
N GLY A 293 34.02 14.80 -4.98
CA GLY A 293 34.61 14.49 -6.28
C GLY A 293 34.06 15.36 -7.41
N VAL A 294 32.75 15.59 -7.44
CA VAL A 294 32.10 16.48 -8.41
C VAL A 294 32.60 17.92 -8.27
N VAL A 295 32.79 18.38 -7.03
CA VAL A 295 33.29 19.74 -6.78
C VAL A 295 34.78 19.90 -7.09
N GLU A 296 35.60 18.88 -6.84
CA GLU A 296 37.02 18.89 -7.23
C GLU A 296 37.20 18.87 -8.76
N LEU A 297 36.32 18.18 -9.48
CA LEU A 297 36.27 18.26 -10.94
C LEU A 297 35.80 19.63 -11.44
N TYR A 298 34.85 20.25 -10.74
CA TYR A 298 34.42 21.61 -11.03
C TYR A 298 35.54 22.65 -10.77
N ARG A 299 36.25 22.53 -9.65
CA ARG A 299 37.31 23.47 -9.22
C ARG A 299 38.60 23.36 -10.04
N ASN A 300 38.98 22.17 -10.51
CA ASN A 300 40.12 22.05 -11.44
C ASN A 300 39.91 22.78 -12.78
N GLY A 301 38.68 23.18 -13.09
CA GLY A 301 38.34 24.06 -14.23
C GLY A 301 38.33 25.56 -13.92
N SER A 302 38.58 25.98 -12.67
CA SER A 302 38.26 27.34 -12.20
C SER A 302 39.30 28.42 -12.50
N ARG A 303 40.46 28.09 -13.07
CA ARG A 303 41.52 29.08 -13.31
C ARG A 303 41.57 29.72 -14.70
N LEU A 304 40.72 29.33 -15.66
CA LEU A 304 40.37 30.11 -16.87
C LEU A 304 39.48 29.22 -17.78
N ASP A 305 38.39 29.81 -18.29
CA ASP A 305 37.57 29.42 -19.45
C ASP A 305 36.20 28.72 -19.21
N GLU A 306 35.13 29.33 -19.71
CA GLU A 306 33.73 28.86 -19.66
C GLU A 306 33.55 27.55 -20.46
N ALA A 307 34.39 27.34 -21.47
CA ALA A 307 34.46 26.12 -22.25
C ALA A 307 34.80 24.88 -21.40
N ARG A 308 35.62 25.02 -20.35
CA ARG A 308 35.98 23.90 -19.45
C ARG A 308 34.85 23.52 -18.50
N ARG A 309 34.03 24.47 -18.04
CA ARG A 309 32.83 24.16 -17.23
C ARG A 309 31.82 23.34 -18.02
N LYS A 310 31.60 23.71 -19.28
CA LYS A 310 30.76 22.96 -20.22
C LYS A 310 31.33 21.55 -20.45
N ARG A 311 32.67 21.42 -20.59
CA ARG A 311 33.34 20.12 -20.72
C ARG A 311 33.15 19.23 -19.48
N THR A 312 33.26 19.75 -18.26
CA THR A 312 33.03 18.96 -17.03
C THR A 312 31.58 18.48 -16.91
N LEU A 313 30.61 19.33 -17.26
CA LEU A 313 29.20 18.94 -17.25
C LEU A 313 28.91 17.82 -18.27
N VAL A 314 29.42 17.97 -19.50
CA VAL A 314 29.28 16.97 -20.57
C VAL A 314 29.94 15.65 -20.17
N SER A 315 31.14 15.69 -19.58
CA SER A 315 31.85 14.49 -19.16
C SER A 315 31.19 13.76 -18.00
N LEU A 316 30.63 14.51 -17.04
CA LEU A 316 29.84 13.92 -15.96
C LEU A 316 28.62 13.21 -16.53
N GLY A 317 27.85 13.88 -17.41
CA GLY A 317 26.67 13.24 -17.98
C GLY A 317 26.99 12.07 -18.92
N ALA A 318 28.12 12.09 -19.65
CA ALA A 318 28.60 10.90 -20.37
C ALA A 318 28.92 9.73 -19.42
N GLY A 319 29.53 10.02 -18.25
CA GLY A 319 29.75 9.03 -17.21
C GLY A 319 28.45 8.42 -16.69
N LEU A 320 27.40 9.23 -16.52
CA LEU A 320 26.11 8.73 -16.06
C LEU A 320 25.36 7.90 -17.11
N ILE A 321 25.50 8.25 -18.39
CA ILE A 321 25.03 7.39 -19.49
C ILE A 321 25.74 6.04 -19.44
N ALA A 322 27.05 6.02 -19.16
CA ALA A 322 27.79 4.77 -18.99
C ALA A 322 27.28 3.94 -17.79
N VAL A 323 27.02 4.58 -16.63
CA VAL A 323 26.39 3.89 -15.47
C VAL A 323 25.04 3.30 -15.86
N GLY A 324 24.20 4.07 -16.55
CA GLY A 324 22.89 3.61 -17.03
C GLY A 324 23.00 2.43 -17.99
N ALA A 325 23.95 2.46 -18.94
CA ALA A 325 24.19 1.37 -19.87
C ALA A 325 24.68 0.10 -19.15
N ILE A 326 25.60 0.23 -18.19
CA ILE A 326 26.08 -0.90 -17.37
C ILE A 326 24.90 -1.56 -16.67
N TRP A 327 24.07 -0.80 -15.95
CA TRP A 327 22.93 -1.34 -15.21
C TRP A 327 21.81 -1.86 -16.11
N ALA A 328 21.58 -1.26 -17.29
CA ALA A 328 20.63 -1.79 -18.27
C ALA A 328 21.08 -3.17 -18.79
N ILE A 329 22.38 -3.34 -19.08
CA ILE A 329 22.96 -4.62 -19.49
C ILE A 329 22.89 -5.63 -18.34
N THR A 330 23.29 -5.25 -17.12
CA THR A 330 23.21 -6.12 -15.94
C THR A 330 21.76 -6.53 -15.65
N GLY A 331 20.83 -5.58 -15.71
CA GLY A 331 19.40 -5.83 -15.52
C GLY A 331 18.85 -6.82 -16.53
N PHE A 332 19.14 -6.64 -17.82
CA PHE A 332 18.72 -7.55 -18.89
C PHE A 332 19.30 -8.98 -18.72
N VAL A 333 20.55 -9.09 -18.26
CA VAL A 333 21.18 -10.40 -18.01
C VAL A 333 20.58 -11.08 -16.78
N VAL A 334 20.35 -10.33 -15.70
CA VAL A 334 19.81 -10.87 -14.43
C VAL A 334 18.32 -11.22 -14.55
N SER A 335 17.53 -10.41 -15.25
CA SER A 335 16.09 -10.65 -15.45
C SER A 335 15.84 -11.96 -16.21
N ASN A 336 16.73 -12.31 -17.15
CA ASN A 336 16.66 -13.57 -17.89
C ASN A 336 17.16 -14.78 -17.08
N GLY A 337 17.76 -14.57 -15.90
CA GLY A 337 18.38 -15.61 -15.09
C GLY A 337 17.66 -15.96 -13.79
N ARG A 338 16.66 -15.16 -13.35
CA ARG A 338 15.94 -15.40 -12.08
C ARG A 338 14.46 -15.74 -12.30
N PRO A 339 13.96 -16.87 -11.74
CA PRO A 339 12.53 -17.22 -11.79
C PRO A 339 11.64 -16.14 -11.14
N GLU A 340 12.17 -15.45 -10.12
CA GLU A 340 11.52 -14.37 -9.37
C GLU A 340 11.03 -13.20 -10.25
N HIS A 341 11.55 -13.03 -11.47
CA HIS A 341 11.21 -11.91 -12.37
C HIS A 341 10.58 -12.40 -13.68
N SER A 342 10.31 -13.70 -13.80
CA SER A 342 9.67 -14.26 -14.98
C SER A 342 8.20 -13.83 -15.05
N GLY A 343 7.82 -13.16 -16.14
CA GLY A 343 6.42 -12.80 -16.43
C GLY A 343 5.95 -11.42 -15.98
N GLN A 344 6.80 -10.56 -15.42
CA GLN A 344 6.47 -9.14 -15.26
C GLN A 344 6.87 -8.36 -16.52
N PRO A 345 5.98 -7.54 -17.12
CA PRO A 345 6.35 -6.72 -18.26
C PRO A 345 7.45 -5.73 -17.85
N VAL A 346 8.54 -5.73 -18.62
CA VAL A 346 9.79 -4.98 -18.31
C VAL A 346 9.57 -3.46 -18.31
N LEU A 347 8.49 -2.96 -18.91
CA LEU A 347 8.08 -1.55 -18.86
C LEU A 347 6.56 -1.44 -18.88
N ASP A 348 5.96 -1.18 -17.71
CA ASP A 348 4.62 -0.62 -17.63
C ASP A 348 4.64 0.85 -18.08
N LEU A 349 3.61 1.28 -18.82
CA LEU A 349 3.51 2.65 -19.34
C LEU A 349 3.43 3.66 -18.18
N ASP A 350 2.69 3.32 -17.13
CA ASP A 350 2.53 4.16 -15.94
C ASP A 350 3.84 4.26 -15.15
N TYR A 351 4.54 3.13 -14.98
CA TYR A 351 5.89 3.12 -14.44
C TYR A 351 6.83 4.01 -15.26
N THR A 352 6.79 3.90 -16.59
CA THR A 352 7.64 4.68 -17.49
C THR A 352 7.36 6.18 -17.39
N HIS A 353 6.09 6.57 -17.34
CA HIS A 353 5.68 7.95 -17.16
C HIS A 353 6.12 8.51 -15.79
N SER A 354 5.91 7.75 -14.71
CA SER A 354 6.37 8.11 -13.37
C SER A 354 7.90 8.25 -13.31
N ALA A 355 8.63 7.27 -13.86
CA ALA A 355 10.08 7.29 -13.96
C ALA A 355 10.58 8.48 -14.78
N PHE A 356 9.90 8.84 -15.88
CA PHE A 356 10.21 10.01 -16.68
C PHE A 356 10.02 11.31 -15.89
N ASN A 357 8.90 11.48 -15.19
CA ASN A 357 8.63 12.67 -14.37
C ASN A 357 9.65 12.81 -13.23
N GLN A 358 9.99 11.70 -12.56
CA GLN A 358 11.06 11.68 -11.56
C GLN A 358 12.41 12.04 -12.17
N ALA A 359 12.74 11.53 -13.36
CA ALA A 359 13.96 11.87 -14.07
C ALA A 359 14.04 13.37 -14.42
N VAL A 360 12.94 13.97 -14.91
CA VAL A 360 12.85 15.41 -15.20
C VAL A 360 13.08 16.23 -13.93
N LEU A 361 12.42 15.88 -12.83
CA LEU A 361 12.57 16.55 -11.54
C LEU A 361 14.03 16.49 -11.05
N VAL A 362 14.64 15.30 -11.11
CA VAL A 362 16.05 15.08 -10.76
C VAL A 362 16.98 15.96 -11.61
N VAL A 363 16.73 16.06 -12.92
CA VAL A 363 17.53 16.90 -13.82
C VAL A 363 17.37 18.38 -13.45
N ILE A 364 16.16 18.85 -13.17
CA ILE A 364 15.91 20.24 -12.74
C ILE A 364 16.69 20.55 -11.46
N PHE A 365 16.65 19.65 -10.46
CA PHE A 365 17.40 19.82 -9.21
C PHE A 365 18.91 19.80 -9.45
N ALA A 366 19.42 18.87 -10.26
CA ALA A 366 20.84 18.76 -10.56
C ALA A 366 21.38 20.01 -11.28
N VAL A 367 20.64 20.50 -12.29
CA VAL A 367 20.99 21.73 -13.00
C VAL A 367 20.92 22.94 -12.07
N SER A 368 19.89 23.03 -11.23
CA SER A 368 19.75 24.13 -10.25
C SER A 368 20.90 24.13 -9.25
N ALA A 369 21.27 22.97 -8.70
CA ALA A 369 22.41 22.81 -7.80
C ALA A 369 23.73 23.18 -8.50
N TRP A 370 23.90 22.78 -9.77
CA TRP A 370 25.08 23.14 -10.57
C TRP A 370 25.21 24.65 -10.79
N LEU A 371 24.10 25.35 -11.07
CA LEU A 371 24.06 26.80 -11.23
C LEU A 371 24.32 27.55 -9.91
N MET A 372 23.84 27.00 -8.79
CA MET A 372 24.06 27.55 -7.46
C MET A 372 25.46 27.26 -6.90
N LEU A 373 26.18 26.25 -7.40
CA LEU A 373 27.51 25.84 -6.91
C LEU A 373 28.56 26.98 -6.88
N PRO A 374 28.76 27.79 -7.95
CA PRO A 374 29.67 28.94 -7.88
C PRO A 374 29.23 30.01 -6.88
N HIS A 375 27.93 30.09 -6.59
CA HIS A 375 27.37 31.10 -5.72
C HIS A 375 27.48 30.67 -4.26
N PHE A 376 27.13 29.45 -3.86
CA PHE A 376 27.05 29.05 -2.44
C PHE A 376 28.12 28.04 -2.02
N GLY A 377 28.90 27.50 -2.96
CA GLY A 377 29.85 26.43 -2.70
C GLY A 377 29.17 25.12 -2.27
N LEU A 378 29.96 24.08 -2.04
CA LEU A 378 29.45 22.76 -1.68
C LEU A 378 28.72 22.76 -0.33
N LEU A 379 29.33 23.37 0.69
CA LEU A 379 28.77 23.46 2.03
C LEU A 379 27.41 24.18 2.02
N GLY A 380 27.32 25.33 1.33
CA GLY A 380 26.07 26.09 1.24
C GLY A 380 24.95 25.34 0.53
N LEU A 381 25.25 24.62 -0.56
CA LEU A 381 24.27 23.76 -1.23
C LEU A 381 23.72 22.66 -0.31
N THR A 382 24.60 22.00 0.44
CA THR A 382 24.20 20.91 1.34
C THR A 382 23.41 21.39 2.54
N LEU A 383 23.71 22.60 3.06
CA LEU A 383 22.95 23.20 4.15
C LEU A 383 21.56 23.66 3.71
N ILE A 384 21.46 24.35 2.55
CA ILE A 384 20.19 24.81 1.99
C ILE A 384 19.31 23.62 1.59
N GLY A 385 19.88 22.64 0.88
CA GLY A 385 19.18 21.42 0.49
C GLY A 385 18.73 20.60 1.68
N GLY A 386 19.59 20.44 2.70
CA GLY A 386 19.25 19.75 3.94
C GLY A 386 18.13 20.45 4.72
N PHE A 387 18.13 21.78 4.81
CA PHE A 387 17.02 22.52 5.41
C PHE A 387 15.72 22.28 4.68
N MET A 388 15.71 22.43 3.35
CA MET A 388 14.50 22.26 2.54
C MET A 388 13.94 20.84 2.71
N PHE A 389 14.81 19.85 2.68
CA PHE A 389 14.43 18.46 2.89
C PHE A 389 13.79 18.22 4.26
N ILE A 390 14.44 18.66 5.34
CA ILE A 390 13.93 18.48 6.71
C ILE A 390 12.63 19.27 6.90
N TYR A 391 12.56 20.49 6.38
CA TYR A 391 11.39 21.37 6.47
C TYR A 391 10.16 20.75 5.81
N PHE A 392 10.24 20.41 4.52
CA PHE A 392 9.08 19.88 3.80
C PHE A 392 8.67 18.50 4.32
N SER A 393 9.62 17.64 4.68
CA SER A 393 9.32 16.34 5.30
C SER A 393 8.56 16.53 6.63
N SER A 394 9.03 17.43 7.49
CA SER A 394 8.38 17.72 8.79
C SER A 394 7.00 18.35 8.62
N VAL A 395 6.87 19.39 7.78
CA VAL A 395 5.59 20.05 7.53
C VAL A 395 4.58 19.08 6.92
N SER A 396 5.01 18.18 6.04
CA SER A 396 4.10 17.20 5.43
C SER A 396 3.43 16.29 6.46
N ILE A 397 4.13 15.92 7.54
CA ILE A 397 3.59 15.12 8.64
C ILE A 397 2.46 15.90 9.34
N PHE A 398 2.68 17.19 9.61
CA PHE A 398 1.69 18.04 10.28
C PHE A 398 0.53 18.46 9.38
N VAL A 399 0.72 18.55 8.05
CA VAL A 399 -0.36 18.94 7.12
C VAL A 399 -1.23 17.74 6.74
N VAL A 400 -0.61 16.59 6.39
CA VAL A 400 -1.31 15.41 5.87
C VAL A 400 -1.84 14.51 7.00
N GLY A 401 -1.18 14.50 8.17
CA GLY A 401 -1.61 13.70 9.32
C GLY A 401 -2.82 14.29 10.03
N GLN A 402 -4.04 14.04 9.56
CA GLN A 402 -5.27 14.42 10.27
C GLN A 402 -5.53 13.64 11.57
N MET A 403 -4.60 12.78 12.00
CA MET A 403 -4.78 11.86 13.12
C MET A 403 -3.90 12.30 14.31
N PRO A 404 -4.38 12.21 15.57
CA PRO A 404 -3.55 12.42 16.77
C PRO A 404 -2.49 11.31 17.01
N PHE A 405 -2.35 10.39 16.05
CA PHE A 405 -1.50 9.20 16.09
C PHE A 405 -0.39 9.28 15.01
N PRO A 406 0.90 9.05 15.35
CA PRO A 406 1.45 8.91 16.70
C PRO A 406 1.56 10.26 17.43
N PHE A 407 1.70 10.24 18.75
CA PHE A 407 1.88 11.48 19.52
C PHE A 407 3.27 12.08 19.30
N ILE A 408 3.29 13.36 18.93
CA ILE A 408 4.51 14.17 18.84
C ILE A 408 4.38 15.30 19.85
N SER A 409 5.28 15.40 20.83
CA SER A 409 5.23 16.46 21.83
C SER A 409 5.56 17.84 21.24
N LEU A 410 5.08 18.91 21.88
CA LEU A 410 5.32 20.28 21.42
C LEU A 410 6.82 20.59 21.28
N ALA A 411 7.62 20.24 22.28
CA ALA A 411 9.06 20.43 22.24
C ALA A 411 9.72 19.71 21.05
N ARG A 412 9.33 18.45 20.80
CA ARG A 412 9.84 17.67 19.66
C ARG A 412 9.38 18.25 18.32
N SER A 413 8.14 18.72 18.23
CA SER A 413 7.60 19.30 16.98
C SER A 413 8.28 20.61 16.57
N VAL A 414 8.65 21.44 17.56
CA VAL A 414 9.23 22.78 17.34
C VAL A 414 10.75 22.74 17.14
N ALA A 415 11.45 21.85 17.85
CA ALA A 415 12.92 21.84 17.87
C ALA A 415 13.57 21.70 16.47
N PRO A 416 13.13 20.81 15.55
CA PRO A 416 13.70 20.72 14.21
C PRO A 416 13.66 22.04 13.44
N PHE A 417 12.55 22.77 13.51
CA PHE A 417 12.42 24.05 12.82
C PHE A 417 13.38 25.10 13.38
N ILE A 418 13.52 25.17 14.71
CA ILE A 418 14.45 26.11 15.36
C ILE A 418 15.91 25.77 15.01
N PHE A 419 16.30 24.50 15.15
CA PHE A 419 17.68 24.06 14.91
C PHE A 419 18.10 24.22 13.46
N THR A 420 17.27 23.78 12.52
CA THR A 420 17.56 23.89 11.09
C THR A 420 17.56 25.35 10.62
N PHE A 421 16.62 26.18 11.07
CA PHE A 421 16.60 27.62 10.79
C PHE A 421 17.85 28.31 11.31
N THR A 422 18.21 28.08 12.58
CA THR A 422 19.38 28.69 13.23
C THR A 422 20.66 28.30 12.50
N GLY A 423 20.81 27.02 12.11
CA GLY A 423 21.97 26.54 11.35
C GLY A 423 22.14 27.25 10.00
N VAL A 424 21.06 27.37 9.21
CA VAL A 424 21.10 28.05 7.91
C VAL A 424 21.37 29.55 8.05
N VAL A 425 20.76 30.22 9.03
CA VAL A 425 20.95 31.66 9.25
C VAL A 425 22.39 31.97 9.67
N ILE A 426 22.99 31.18 10.58
CA ILE A 426 24.40 31.35 10.98
C ILE A 426 25.32 31.26 9.76
N PHE A 427 25.07 30.29 8.87
CA PHE A 427 25.84 30.13 7.64
C PHE A 427 25.68 31.34 6.69
N LEU A 428 24.43 31.79 6.46
CA LEU A 428 24.14 32.91 5.56
C LEU A 428 24.67 34.24 6.09
N GLN A 429 24.74 34.44 7.41
CA GLN A 429 25.29 35.65 8.03
C GLN A 429 26.82 35.67 8.05
N GLY A 430 27.48 34.52 8.24
CA GLY A 430 28.93 34.42 8.32
C GLY A 430 29.66 34.52 6.98
N ARG A 431 28.95 34.44 5.86
CA ARG A 431 29.52 34.42 4.50
C ARG A 431 29.77 35.81 3.89
N PRO A 432 28.84 36.79 3.93
CA PRO A 432 29.10 38.15 3.45
C PRO A 432 30.17 38.89 4.25
N VAL A 433 30.41 38.47 5.50
CA VAL A 433 31.48 38.98 6.38
C VAL A 433 32.85 38.36 6.01
N SER A 434 32.86 37.31 5.18
CA SER A 434 34.01 36.43 4.98
C SER A 434 34.68 36.54 3.61
N GLU A 435 33.95 36.98 2.59
CA GLU A 435 34.48 37.30 1.27
C GLU A 435 34.46 38.82 1.14
N GLU A 436 35.64 39.43 0.98
CA GLU A 436 35.85 40.88 0.90
C GLU A 436 34.83 41.58 -0.02
N HIS A 437 34.32 42.71 0.49
CA HIS A 437 33.63 43.80 -0.21
C HIS A 437 33.56 43.73 -1.74
N THR A 438 32.67 42.91 -2.32
CA THR A 438 32.39 43.02 -3.75
C THR A 438 30.96 42.61 -4.09
N LYS A 439 30.13 43.63 -4.39
CA LYS A 439 28.80 43.64 -5.06
C LYS A 439 27.56 43.71 -4.13
N PRO A 440 26.84 44.86 -4.10
CA PRO A 440 25.64 45.06 -3.26
C PRO A 440 24.45 44.14 -3.62
N LEU A 441 24.41 43.64 -4.86
CA LEU A 441 23.39 42.69 -5.32
C LEU A 441 23.43 41.36 -4.54
N PHE A 442 24.65 40.92 -4.18
CA PHE A 442 24.88 39.65 -3.49
C PHE A 442 24.45 39.71 -2.01
N PHE A 443 24.69 40.86 -1.37
CA PHE A 443 24.20 41.14 -0.03
C PHE A 443 22.66 41.13 0.02
N ARG A 444 21.99 41.78 -0.94
CA ARG A 444 20.52 41.76 -1.06
C ARG A 444 19.96 40.35 -1.22
N THR A 445 20.57 39.50 -2.05
CA THR A 445 20.12 38.10 -2.20
C THR A 445 20.25 37.29 -0.92
N HIS A 446 21.32 37.48 -0.14
CA HIS A 446 21.50 36.79 1.14
C HIS A 446 20.46 37.23 2.18
N VAL A 447 20.11 38.52 2.22
CA VAL A 447 19.04 39.04 3.11
C VAL A 447 17.67 38.50 2.68
N LEU A 448 17.35 38.48 1.39
CA LEU A 448 16.09 37.91 0.89
C LEU A 448 15.97 36.43 1.24
N LEU A 449 17.04 35.65 1.10
CA LEU A 449 17.08 34.25 1.52
C LEU A 449 16.81 34.09 3.03
N GLN A 450 17.41 34.92 3.88
CA GLN A 450 17.15 34.89 5.33
C GLN A 450 15.68 35.17 5.66
N VAL A 451 15.09 36.19 5.02
CA VAL A 451 13.65 36.51 5.17
C VAL A 451 12.78 35.35 4.72
N PHE A 452 13.12 34.72 3.59
CA PHE A 452 12.40 33.55 3.09
C PHE A 452 12.48 32.35 4.03
N PHE A 453 13.67 32.01 4.54
CA PHE A 453 13.81 30.92 5.52
C PHE A 453 13.11 31.23 6.85
N ALA A 454 13.09 32.49 7.27
CA ALA A 454 12.36 32.92 8.47
C ALA A 454 10.85 32.78 8.29
N PHE A 455 10.32 33.17 7.11
CA PHE A 455 8.93 32.95 6.76
C PHE A 455 8.57 31.45 6.77
N LEU A 456 9.39 30.61 6.14
CA LEU A 456 9.17 29.16 6.15
C LEU A 456 9.18 28.61 7.58
N ALA A 457 10.19 28.94 8.38
CA ALA A 457 10.29 28.50 9.77
C ALA A 457 9.05 28.92 10.58
N LEU A 458 8.58 30.16 10.42
CA LEU A 458 7.35 30.65 11.07
C LEU A 458 6.13 29.82 10.67
N VAL A 459 5.94 29.56 9.38
CA VAL A 459 4.85 28.70 8.88
C VAL A 459 4.95 27.29 9.47
N GLY A 460 6.16 26.72 9.52
CA GLY A 460 6.40 25.41 10.13
C GLY A 460 6.06 25.37 11.62
N LEU A 461 6.42 26.43 12.36
CA LEU A 461 6.09 26.57 13.79
C LEU A 461 4.59 26.70 14.04
N ILE A 462 3.86 27.40 13.17
CA ILE A 462 2.39 27.50 13.26
C ILE A 462 1.77 26.10 13.11
N PHE A 463 2.19 25.33 12.11
CA PHE A 463 1.72 23.94 11.95
C PHE A 463 2.09 23.07 13.15
N ALA A 464 3.33 23.14 13.63
CA ALA A 464 3.81 22.40 14.80
C ALA A 464 3.01 22.72 16.07
N GLY A 465 2.62 23.98 16.29
CA GLY A 465 1.81 24.40 17.44
C GLY A 465 0.34 23.98 17.34
N SER A 466 -0.21 23.86 16.13
CA SER A 466 -1.64 23.62 15.90
C SER A 466 -2.12 22.18 16.18
N LYS A 467 -1.21 21.21 16.28
CA LYS A 467 -1.53 19.76 16.29
C LYS A 467 -1.69 19.11 17.67
N HIS A 468 -1.40 19.82 18.75
CA HIS A 468 -1.47 19.26 20.11
C HIS A 468 -2.90 19.30 20.63
N ARG A 469 -3.64 18.19 20.51
CA ARG A 469 -4.93 18.01 21.18
C ARG A 469 -4.93 16.68 21.91
N LEU A 470 -5.08 16.74 23.23
CA LEU A 470 -5.40 15.58 24.05
C LEU A 470 -6.85 15.17 23.75
N ALA A 471 -7.10 13.88 23.60
CA ALA A 471 -8.47 13.38 23.47
C ALA A 471 -9.12 13.34 24.85
N HIS A 472 -10.31 13.91 25.00
CA HIS A 472 -11.04 13.90 26.28
C HIS A 472 -11.87 12.63 26.51
N VAL A 473 -12.11 11.87 25.44
CA VAL A 473 -12.90 10.63 25.42
C VAL A 473 -12.10 9.59 24.66
N HIS A 474 -12.11 8.34 25.13
CA HIS A 474 -11.44 7.25 24.42
C HIS A 474 -12.21 6.94 23.12
N PRO A 475 -11.56 6.89 21.95
CA PRO A 475 -12.26 6.66 20.67
C PRO A 475 -13.14 5.42 20.63
N ILE A 476 -12.72 4.32 21.29
CA ILE A 476 -13.53 3.08 21.36
C ILE A 476 -14.91 3.34 21.97
N GLU A 477 -15.06 4.23 22.95
CA GLU A 477 -16.38 4.53 23.54
C GLU A 477 -17.34 5.13 22.53
N LEU A 478 -16.84 6.03 21.67
CA LEU A 478 -17.62 6.61 20.58
C LEU A 478 -17.98 5.55 19.53
N LEU A 479 -17.04 4.67 19.21
CA LEU A 479 -17.24 3.61 18.21
C LEU A 479 -18.27 2.56 18.67
N ILE A 480 -18.28 2.20 19.96
CA ILE A 480 -19.31 1.32 20.53
C ILE A 480 -20.69 1.96 20.42
N HIS A 481 -20.80 3.24 20.77
CA HIS A 481 -22.06 3.98 20.66
C HIS A 481 -22.55 4.07 19.20
N ASP A 482 -21.65 4.38 18.26
CA ASP A 482 -21.98 4.47 16.84
C ASP A 482 -22.35 3.10 16.25
N GLY A 483 -21.68 2.03 16.68
CA GLY A 483 -22.00 0.64 16.33
C GLY A 483 -23.43 0.27 16.70
N ARG A 484 -23.89 0.68 17.89
CA ARG A 484 -25.28 0.47 18.33
C ARG A 484 -26.28 1.20 17.45
N ILE A 485 -26.03 2.47 17.13
CA ILE A 485 -26.91 3.26 16.25
C ILE A 485 -26.97 2.62 14.86
N HIS A 486 -25.83 2.18 14.33
CA HIS A 486 -25.75 1.54 13.03
C HIS A 486 -26.55 0.23 13.01
N HIS A 487 -26.40 -0.61 14.04
CA HIS A 487 -27.12 -1.88 14.13
C HIS A 487 -28.64 -1.69 14.27
N ASN A 488 -29.09 -0.73 15.08
CA ASN A 488 -30.53 -0.44 15.20
C ASN A 488 -31.15 -0.05 13.86
N LYS A 489 -30.46 0.78 13.06
CA LYS A 489 -30.90 1.12 11.70
C LYS A 489 -30.95 -0.10 10.79
N PHE A 490 -29.97 -0.99 10.90
CA PHE A 490 -29.97 -2.26 10.18
C PHE A 490 -31.20 -3.13 10.54
N VAL A 491 -31.51 -3.28 11.83
CA VAL A 491 -32.68 -4.08 12.27
C VAL A 491 -34.00 -3.48 11.77
N GLU A 492 -34.13 -2.15 11.84
CA GLU A 492 -35.30 -1.41 11.34
C GLU A 492 -35.50 -1.63 9.84
N GLN A 493 -34.43 -1.57 9.03
CA GLN A 493 -34.52 -1.77 7.58
C GLN A 493 -34.68 -3.24 7.17
N ALA A 494 -34.13 -4.18 7.94
CA ALA A 494 -34.08 -5.60 7.56
C ALA A 494 -35.40 -6.36 7.79
N SER A 495 -36.31 -5.80 8.59
CA SER A 495 -37.52 -6.47 9.06
C SER A 495 -38.80 -5.62 8.92
N VAL A 496 -38.82 -4.69 7.96
CA VAL A 496 -39.94 -3.78 7.67
C VAL A 496 -41.22 -4.56 7.36
N SER A 497 -41.10 -5.61 6.56
CA SER A 497 -42.24 -6.36 6.02
C SER A 497 -42.81 -7.36 7.02
N LYS A 498 -44.11 -7.22 7.34
CA LYS A 498 -44.84 -8.11 8.27
C LYS A 498 -45.76 -9.13 7.59
N ASN A 499 -45.96 -8.99 6.29
CA ASN A 499 -46.72 -9.95 5.47
C ASN A 499 -46.15 -10.00 4.05
N ILE A 500 -46.59 -10.98 3.27
CA ILE A 500 -46.11 -11.21 1.90
C ILE A 500 -46.34 -10.00 0.97
N SER A 501 -47.50 -9.35 1.03
CA SER A 501 -47.80 -8.18 0.19
C SER A 501 -46.85 -7.02 0.48
N ALA A 502 -46.55 -6.76 1.77
CA ALA A 502 -45.57 -5.78 2.18
C ALA A 502 -44.15 -6.14 1.71
N ALA A 503 -43.76 -7.41 1.82
CA ALA A 503 -42.46 -7.90 1.33
C ALA A 503 -42.30 -7.71 -0.18
N VAL A 504 -43.36 -7.92 -0.97
CA VAL A 504 -43.34 -7.66 -2.42
C VAL A 504 -43.20 -6.16 -2.70
N VAL A 505 -43.90 -5.29 -1.98
CA VAL A 505 -43.78 -3.83 -2.14
C VAL A 505 -42.37 -3.35 -1.79
N GLU A 506 -41.82 -3.81 -0.67
CA GLU A 506 -40.49 -3.45 -0.23
C GLU A 506 -39.41 -3.98 -1.18
N TYR A 507 -39.56 -5.21 -1.68
CA TYR A 507 -38.71 -5.77 -2.73
C TYR A 507 -38.68 -4.88 -3.99
N ARG A 508 -39.86 -4.49 -4.48
CA ARG A 508 -39.98 -3.60 -5.66
C ARG A 508 -39.34 -2.23 -5.38
N ARG A 509 -39.54 -1.68 -4.18
CA ARG A 509 -38.95 -0.41 -3.75
C ARG A 509 -37.42 -0.46 -3.72
N ARG A 510 -36.84 -1.56 -3.22
CA ARG A 510 -35.38 -1.73 -3.08
C ARG A 510 -34.69 -2.00 -4.41
N TYR A 511 -35.23 -2.93 -5.18
CA TYR A 511 -34.51 -3.49 -6.33
C TYR A 511 -35.05 -3.01 -7.69
N ASN A 512 -36.18 -2.29 -7.71
CA ASN A 512 -36.84 -1.85 -8.95
C ASN A 512 -37.20 -3.03 -9.87
N GLN A 513 -37.75 -4.10 -9.31
CA GLN A 513 -38.10 -5.32 -10.04
C GLN A 513 -39.14 -6.15 -9.27
N HIS A 514 -39.84 -7.05 -9.96
CA HIS A 514 -40.70 -8.04 -9.32
C HIS A 514 -39.87 -9.16 -8.68
N PRO A 515 -40.27 -9.66 -7.50
CA PRO A 515 -39.64 -10.84 -6.92
C PRO A 515 -39.80 -12.04 -7.84
N PRO A 516 -38.87 -13.01 -7.87
CA PRO A 516 -38.97 -14.18 -8.74
C PRO A 516 -40.15 -15.09 -8.35
N PRO A 517 -40.66 -15.94 -9.26
CA PRO A 517 -41.57 -17.02 -8.89
C PRO A 517 -41.04 -17.86 -7.73
N GLY A 518 -41.92 -18.33 -6.84
CA GLY A 518 -41.52 -19.05 -5.61
C GLY A 518 -41.14 -18.14 -4.43
N PHE A 519 -41.23 -16.82 -4.58
CA PHE A 519 -41.02 -15.88 -3.48
C PHE A 519 -41.99 -16.06 -2.31
N ASP A 520 -43.23 -16.49 -2.56
CA ASP A 520 -44.19 -16.88 -1.52
C ASP A 520 -43.67 -18.07 -0.69
N LYS A 521 -43.10 -19.07 -1.36
CA LYS A 521 -42.49 -20.25 -0.70
C LYS A 521 -41.28 -19.86 0.12
N TRP A 522 -40.43 -19.01 -0.44
CA TRP A 522 -39.30 -18.45 0.31
C TRP A 522 -39.75 -17.65 1.53
N TYR A 523 -40.74 -16.77 1.39
CA TYR A 523 -41.28 -15.98 2.50
C TYR A 523 -41.87 -16.89 3.60
N GLN A 524 -42.64 -17.90 3.20
CA GLN A 524 -43.17 -18.90 4.12
C GLN A 524 -42.03 -19.67 4.82
N TYR A 525 -41.00 -20.09 4.07
CA TYR A 525 -39.83 -20.80 4.59
C TYR A 525 -39.05 -19.96 5.63
N ALA A 526 -38.88 -18.66 5.35
CA ALA A 526 -38.18 -17.73 6.22
C ALA A 526 -38.96 -17.43 7.50
N THR A 527 -40.26 -17.15 7.36
CA THR A 527 -41.14 -16.83 8.50
C THR A 527 -41.42 -18.04 9.38
N SER A 528 -41.57 -19.25 8.82
CA SER A 528 -41.77 -20.48 9.60
C SER A 528 -40.54 -20.87 10.42
N ARG A 529 -39.36 -20.35 10.06
CA ARG A 529 -38.08 -20.54 10.80
C ARG A 529 -37.68 -19.31 11.62
N SER A 530 -38.61 -18.39 11.84
CA SER A 530 -38.42 -17.20 12.66
C SER A 530 -37.23 -16.34 12.22
N SER A 531 -37.04 -16.16 10.92
CA SER A 531 -35.98 -15.27 10.43
C SER A 531 -36.25 -13.83 10.82
N VAL A 532 -35.24 -13.17 11.37
CA VAL A 532 -35.29 -11.74 11.71
C VAL A 532 -34.96 -10.83 10.51
N VAL A 533 -34.45 -11.39 9.41
CA VAL A 533 -34.10 -10.65 8.18
C VAL A 533 -34.99 -11.11 7.03
N ILE A 534 -35.86 -10.21 6.58
CA ILE A 534 -36.82 -10.46 5.48
C ILE A 534 -36.50 -9.58 4.27
N ASP A 535 -36.13 -8.31 4.47
CA ASP A 535 -36.06 -7.34 3.39
C ASP A 535 -34.62 -7.07 2.91
N ASP A 536 -33.64 -7.18 3.80
CA ASP A 536 -32.23 -6.84 3.54
C ASP A 536 -31.44 -8.02 2.98
N PHE A 537 -31.41 -8.10 1.64
CA PHE A 537 -30.64 -9.06 0.86
C PHE A 537 -29.82 -8.34 -0.23
N ASP A 538 -29.45 -7.08 0.04
CA ASP A 538 -28.85 -6.18 -0.95
C ASP A 538 -27.53 -6.75 -1.50
N GLN A 539 -26.77 -7.50 -0.69
CA GLN A 539 -25.56 -8.20 -1.13
C GLN A 539 -25.82 -9.23 -2.24
N ILE A 540 -26.91 -10.02 -2.15
CA ILE A 540 -27.28 -10.97 -3.21
C ILE A 540 -27.54 -10.20 -4.49
N TYR A 541 -28.34 -9.13 -4.39
CA TYR A 541 -28.68 -8.30 -5.53
C TYR A 541 -27.42 -7.72 -6.18
N ASP A 542 -26.54 -7.09 -5.41
CA ASP A 542 -25.29 -6.49 -5.91
C ASP A 542 -24.34 -7.51 -6.54
N ASN A 543 -24.26 -8.74 -6.00
CA ASN A 543 -23.41 -9.81 -6.55
C ASN A 543 -23.97 -10.37 -7.87
N LEU A 544 -25.30 -10.43 -8.00
CA LEU A 544 -25.97 -10.96 -9.18
C LEU A 544 -26.22 -9.93 -10.29
N LEU A 545 -26.27 -8.65 -9.93
CA LEU A 545 -26.61 -7.55 -10.83
C LEU A 545 -25.78 -7.54 -12.13
N PRO A 546 -24.44 -7.75 -12.13
CA PRO A 546 -23.65 -7.76 -13.36
C PRO A 546 -24.11 -8.83 -14.38
N PHE A 547 -24.56 -9.99 -13.90
CA PHE A 547 -24.98 -11.11 -14.74
C PHE A 547 -26.29 -10.82 -15.50
N ARG A 548 -27.07 -9.82 -15.07
CA ARG A 548 -28.30 -9.39 -15.75
C ARG A 548 -28.08 -8.86 -17.17
N THR A 549 -26.87 -8.39 -17.46
CA THR A 549 -26.47 -7.97 -18.83
C THR A 549 -26.25 -9.13 -19.78
N LEU A 550 -26.02 -10.34 -19.26
CA LEU A 550 -25.74 -11.51 -20.06
C LEU A 550 -27.04 -12.19 -20.49
N ARG A 551 -27.03 -12.80 -21.67
CA ARG A 551 -28.17 -13.60 -22.14
C ARG A 551 -28.25 -14.93 -21.35
N PRO A 552 -29.45 -15.42 -21.02
CA PRO A 552 -29.61 -16.63 -20.21
C PRO A 552 -28.96 -17.87 -20.83
N ASP A 553 -29.08 -18.04 -22.16
CA ASP A 553 -28.43 -19.12 -22.92
C ASP A 553 -26.91 -19.08 -22.77
N HIS A 554 -26.34 -17.87 -22.77
CA HIS A 554 -24.91 -17.68 -22.60
C HIS A 554 -24.45 -18.03 -21.18
N ILE A 555 -25.22 -17.63 -20.15
CA ILE A 555 -24.93 -18.02 -18.75
C ILE A 555 -24.90 -19.54 -18.62
N ARG A 556 -25.94 -20.24 -19.11
CA ARG A 556 -26.03 -21.71 -19.04
C ARG A 556 -24.86 -22.39 -19.77
N LYS A 557 -24.50 -21.89 -20.96
CA LYS A 557 -23.35 -22.40 -21.72
C LYS A 557 -22.03 -22.22 -20.96
N MET A 558 -21.79 -21.04 -20.38
CA MET A 558 -20.57 -20.80 -19.58
C MET A 558 -20.54 -21.69 -18.34
N THR A 559 -21.65 -21.86 -17.64
CA THR A 559 -21.76 -22.77 -16.48
C THR A 559 -21.36 -24.20 -16.87
N HIS A 560 -21.84 -24.71 -18.00
CA HIS A 560 -21.46 -26.03 -18.52
C HIS A 560 -19.96 -26.12 -18.84
N GLN A 561 -19.40 -25.14 -19.53
CA GLN A 561 -17.96 -25.10 -19.86
C GLN A 561 -17.08 -25.02 -18.62
N LEU A 562 -17.50 -24.26 -17.60
CA LEU A 562 -16.80 -24.16 -16.32
C LEU A 562 -16.80 -25.48 -15.56
N ALA A 563 -17.95 -26.18 -15.52
CA ALA A 563 -18.12 -27.45 -14.82
C ALA A 563 -17.36 -28.61 -15.47
N THR A 564 -17.12 -28.54 -16.79
CA THR A 564 -16.62 -29.67 -17.59
C THR A 564 -15.16 -29.54 -18.02
N ASN A 565 -14.38 -28.75 -17.26
CA ASN A 565 -12.93 -28.67 -17.41
C ASN A 565 -12.25 -28.85 -16.03
N PRO A 566 -11.56 -29.99 -15.78
CA PRO A 566 -10.95 -30.26 -14.49
C PRO A 566 -9.84 -29.29 -14.08
N PHE A 567 -9.20 -28.61 -15.04
CA PHE A 567 -8.18 -27.60 -14.73
C PHE A 567 -8.77 -26.41 -13.97
N ASN A 568 -10.08 -26.19 -14.03
CA ASN A 568 -10.71 -25.06 -13.36
C ASN A 568 -10.71 -25.18 -11.83
N ASP A 569 -10.52 -26.38 -11.26
CA ASP A 569 -10.73 -26.67 -9.83
C ASP A 569 -12.11 -26.17 -9.34
N LEU A 570 -13.15 -26.52 -10.09
CA LEU A 570 -14.54 -26.20 -9.77
C LEU A 570 -15.34 -27.49 -9.62
N GLY A 571 -16.44 -27.46 -8.87
CA GLY A 571 -17.36 -28.59 -8.74
C GLY A 571 -18.80 -28.20 -9.08
N GLY A 572 -19.51 -29.09 -9.78
CA GLY A 572 -20.88 -28.86 -10.22
C GLY A 572 -21.97 -29.42 -9.29
N ILE A 573 -23.13 -28.75 -9.25
CA ILE A 573 -24.40 -29.29 -8.77
C ILE A 573 -25.45 -29.08 -9.86
N SER A 574 -26.17 -30.14 -10.21
CA SER A 574 -27.37 -30.05 -11.04
C SER A 574 -28.62 -30.19 -10.18
N ILE A 575 -29.61 -29.31 -10.39
CA ILE A 575 -30.92 -29.36 -9.75
C ILE A 575 -31.93 -29.75 -10.82
N ARG A 576 -32.63 -30.87 -10.62
CA ARG A 576 -33.64 -31.37 -11.56
C ARG A 576 -34.86 -31.87 -10.79
N ASN A 577 -36.06 -31.43 -11.17
CA ASN A 577 -37.33 -31.85 -10.55
C ASN A 577 -37.29 -31.75 -9.01
N GLY A 578 -36.72 -30.67 -8.50
CA GLY A 578 -36.64 -30.42 -7.06
C GLY A 578 -35.63 -31.28 -6.29
N LYS A 579 -34.68 -31.93 -6.97
CA LYS A 579 -33.61 -32.71 -6.33
C LYS A 579 -32.24 -32.28 -6.81
N THR A 580 -31.26 -32.31 -5.90
CA THR A 580 -29.87 -32.03 -6.25
C THR A 580 -29.13 -33.30 -6.67
N LYS A 581 -28.19 -33.17 -7.59
CA LYS A 581 -27.18 -34.17 -7.92
C LYS A 581 -25.82 -33.48 -8.01
N VAL A 582 -24.89 -33.92 -7.16
CA VAL A 582 -23.48 -33.50 -7.16
C VAL A 582 -22.76 -34.15 -8.34
N GLN A 583 -21.86 -33.40 -8.98
CA GLN A 583 -21.02 -33.90 -10.07
C GLN A 583 -20.06 -35.01 -9.58
N ASP A 584 -19.90 -36.05 -10.38
CA ASP A 584 -18.97 -37.15 -10.16
C ASP A 584 -17.53 -36.71 -10.52
N GLY A 585 -16.52 -37.36 -9.93
CA GLY A 585 -15.10 -37.08 -10.25
C GLY A 585 -14.53 -35.80 -9.65
N ILE A 586 -15.27 -35.08 -8.78
CA ILE A 586 -14.69 -34.00 -7.97
C ILE A 586 -13.59 -34.59 -7.07
N ARG A 587 -12.43 -33.92 -7.02
CA ARG A 587 -11.30 -34.32 -6.17
C ARG A 587 -11.75 -34.54 -4.72
N GLU A 588 -11.52 -35.73 -4.19
CA GLU A 588 -12.03 -36.18 -2.87
C GLU A 588 -11.74 -35.20 -1.73
N SER A 589 -10.55 -34.59 -1.70
CA SER A 589 -10.16 -33.64 -0.65
C SER A 589 -11.04 -32.38 -0.59
N HIS A 590 -11.73 -32.02 -1.67
CA HIS A 590 -12.58 -30.83 -1.78
C HIS A 590 -14.06 -31.15 -2.02
N ALA A 591 -14.39 -32.39 -2.40
CA ALA A 591 -15.76 -32.83 -2.69
C ALA A 591 -16.75 -32.52 -1.56
N TRP A 592 -16.29 -32.56 -0.30
CA TRP A 592 -17.11 -32.22 0.87
C TRP A 592 -17.77 -30.84 0.78
N MET A 593 -17.14 -29.86 0.13
CA MET A 593 -17.68 -28.50 0.00
C MET A 593 -18.97 -28.50 -0.83
N VAL A 594 -18.96 -29.20 -1.96
CA VAL A 594 -20.07 -29.29 -2.90
C VAL A 594 -21.16 -30.21 -2.36
N ILE A 595 -20.78 -31.32 -1.73
CA ILE A 595 -21.71 -32.22 -1.04
C ILE A 595 -22.48 -31.47 0.06
N ALA A 596 -21.77 -30.69 0.87
CA ALA A 596 -22.40 -29.90 1.93
C ALA A 596 -23.26 -28.74 1.39
N ALA A 597 -22.89 -28.13 0.25
CA ALA A 597 -23.76 -27.18 -0.44
C ALA A 597 -25.04 -27.86 -0.95
N ALA A 598 -24.95 -29.06 -1.54
CA ALA A 598 -26.11 -29.85 -1.96
C ALA A 598 -27.03 -30.19 -0.79
N GLN A 599 -26.46 -30.62 0.35
CA GLN A 599 -27.21 -30.88 1.59
C GLN A 599 -27.97 -29.67 2.11
N MET A 600 -27.43 -28.46 1.95
CA MET A 600 -28.15 -27.23 2.30
C MET A 600 -29.30 -26.96 1.32
N ILE A 601 -29.07 -27.16 0.03
CA ILE A 601 -30.07 -26.93 -1.03
C ILE A 601 -31.23 -27.93 -0.93
N ASP A 602 -30.98 -29.20 -0.61
CA ASP A 602 -31.98 -30.26 -0.55
C ASP A 602 -33.16 -29.91 0.39
N ASN A 603 -32.93 -29.08 1.41
CA ASN A 603 -33.97 -28.63 2.35
C ASN A 603 -35.06 -27.74 1.71
N PHE A 604 -34.79 -27.14 0.55
CA PHE A 604 -35.72 -26.26 -0.16
C PHE A 604 -35.74 -26.50 -1.69
N ALA A 605 -35.05 -27.53 -2.17
CA ALA A 605 -34.87 -27.81 -3.59
C ALA A 605 -36.20 -27.99 -4.34
N GLU A 606 -37.23 -28.53 -3.69
CA GLU A 606 -38.57 -28.73 -4.29
C GLU A 606 -39.25 -27.44 -4.77
N HIS A 607 -38.81 -26.28 -4.29
CA HIS A 607 -39.32 -24.97 -4.68
C HIS A 607 -38.43 -24.27 -5.72
N LEU A 608 -37.28 -24.86 -6.07
CA LEU A 608 -36.36 -24.31 -7.05
C LEU A 608 -36.65 -24.83 -8.46
N PRO A 609 -36.41 -24.01 -9.50
CA PRO A 609 -36.50 -24.49 -10.87
C PRO A 609 -35.20 -25.19 -11.30
N ASP A 610 -35.23 -25.93 -12.42
CA ASP A 610 -34.06 -26.69 -12.90
C ASP A 610 -32.87 -25.78 -13.24
N MET A 611 -31.70 -26.01 -12.64
CA MET A 611 -30.49 -25.22 -12.92
C MET A 611 -29.20 -26.00 -12.65
N ASP A 612 -28.10 -25.56 -13.25
CA ASP A 612 -26.75 -26.01 -12.88
C ASP A 612 -25.98 -24.89 -12.19
N LEU A 613 -25.17 -25.28 -11.22
CA LEU A 613 -24.38 -24.41 -10.35
C LEU A 613 -22.93 -24.88 -10.34
N VAL A 614 -21.99 -23.94 -10.27
CA VAL A 614 -20.55 -24.24 -10.23
C VAL A 614 -19.91 -23.54 -9.05
N PHE A 615 -19.24 -24.32 -8.21
CA PHE A 615 -18.67 -23.89 -6.94
C PHE A 615 -17.14 -23.87 -7.00
N ASN A 616 -16.56 -22.80 -6.46
CA ASN A 616 -15.13 -22.68 -6.24
C ASN A 616 -14.66 -23.70 -5.18
N LEU A 617 -13.68 -24.53 -5.53
CA LEU A 617 -13.07 -25.49 -4.61
C LEU A 617 -11.82 -24.94 -3.89
N ASN A 618 -11.30 -23.79 -4.33
CA ASN A 618 -10.15 -23.14 -3.72
C ASN A 618 -10.58 -22.13 -2.65
N ASP A 619 -9.67 -21.86 -1.70
CA ASP A 619 -9.90 -20.87 -0.65
C ASP A 619 -9.91 -19.43 -1.22
N GLU A 620 -9.05 -19.16 -2.22
CA GLU A 620 -8.93 -17.84 -2.84
C GLU A 620 -10.07 -17.55 -3.85
N PRO A 621 -10.43 -16.27 -4.06
CA PRO A 621 -11.53 -15.88 -4.94
C PRO A 621 -11.14 -15.94 -6.41
N ARG A 622 -12.12 -15.91 -7.32
CA ARG A 622 -11.94 -16.37 -8.71
C ARG A 622 -12.17 -15.30 -9.76
N ILE A 623 -13.02 -14.30 -9.49
CA ILE A 623 -13.54 -13.43 -10.55
C ILE A 623 -13.12 -11.97 -10.29
N ALA A 624 -12.06 -11.53 -10.97
CA ALA A 624 -11.49 -10.19 -10.84
C ALA A 624 -11.71 -9.37 -12.14
N VAL A 625 -12.98 -9.04 -12.44
CA VAL A 625 -13.29 -8.28 -13.66
C VAL A 625 -12.72 -6.85 -13.54
N PRO A 626 -11.92 -6.37 -14.50
CA PRO A 626 -11.39 -5.02 -14.47
C PRO A 626 -12.50 -3.98 -14.35
N TRP A 627 -12.25 -2.92 -13.56
CA TRP A 627 -13.23 -1.91 -13.23
C TRP A 627 -13.88 -1.28 -14.46
N GLU A 628 -13.09 -1.03 -15.51
CA GLU A 628 -13.53 -0.41 -16.76
C GLU A 628 -14.62 -1.25 -17.45
N LYS A 629 -14.58 -2.57 -17.27
CA LYS A 629 -15.59 -3.51 -17.78
C LYS A 629 -16.73 -3.71 -16.79
N ALA A 630 -16.41 -3.93 -15.52
CA ALA A 630 -17.42 -4.18 -14.47
C ALA A 630 -18.37 -3.00 -14.26
N SER A 631 -17.86 -1.76 -14.34
CA SER A 631 -18.66 -0.54 -14.16
C SER A 631 -19.69 -0.35 -15.27
N VAL A 632 -19.30 -0.55 -16.53
CA VAL A 632 -20.21 -0.50 -17.70
C VAL A 632 -21.29 -1.55 -17.57
N ILE A 633 -20.90 -2.81 -17.31
CA ILE A 633 -21.84 -3.93 -17.10
C ILE A 633 -22.84 -3.61 -15.98
N THR A 634 -22.36 -3.12 -14.85
CA THR A 634 -23.22 -2.80 -13.71
C THR A 634 -24.16 -1.63 -14.02
N GLN A 635 -23.69 -0.61 -14.73
CA GLN A 635 -24.51 0.52 -15.12
C GLN A 635 -25.60 0.11 -16.12
N GLU A 636 -25.26 -0.68 -17.13
CA GLU A 636 -26.21 -1.26 -18.08
C GLU A 636 -27.28 -2.10 -17.39
N ALA A 637 -26.90 -2.94 -16.41
CA ALA A 637 -27.85 -3.73 -15.63
C ALA A 637 -28.84 -2.86 -14.84
N ARG A 638 -28.39 -1.73 -14.26
CA ARG A 638 -29.23 -0.80 -13.50
C ARG A 638 -30.20 0.00 -14.36
N MET A 639 -29.87 0.21 -15.64
CA MET A 639 -30.72 0.95 -16.59
C MET A 639 -31.88 0.11 -17.13
N GLN A 640 -31.91 -1.21 -16.87
CA GLN A 640 -33.01 -2.05 -17.31
C GLN A 640 -34.31 -1.70 -16.57
N GLU A 641 -35.35 -1.39 -17.34
CA GLU A 641 -36.65 -1.02 -16.79
C GLU A 641 -37.40 -2.22 -16.19
N PRO A 642 -38.18 -2.00 -15.12
CA PRO A 642 -39.07 -3.03 -14.60
C PRO A 642 -40.18 -3.33 -15.60
N VAL A 643 -40.63 -4.58 -15.57
CA VAL A 643 -41.76 -5.05 -16.35
C VAL A 643 -43.04 -4.38 -15.85
N PRO A 644 -43.93 -3.87 -16.74
CA PRO A 644 -45.26 -3.46 -16.33
C PRO A 644 -46.01 -4.62 -15.70
N ASP A 645 -46.81 -4.37 -14.65
CA ASP A 645 -47.55 -5.41 -13.94
C ASP A 645 -48.33 -6.31 -14.93
N GLU A 646 -48.99 -5.76 -15.94
CA GLU A 646 -49.78 -6.51 -16.94
C GLU A 646 -49.00 -7.61 -17.70
N ASN A 647 -47.68 -7.45 -17.85
CA ASN A 647 -46.83 -8.35 -18.63
C ASN A 647 -46.09 -9.39 -17.77
N VAL A 648 -46.35 -9.42 -16.47
CA VAL A 648 -45.65 -10.32 -15.54
C VAL A 648 -46.14 -11.76 -15.68
N VAL A 649 -45.21 -12.68 -15.85
CA VAL A 649 -45.42 -14.14 -15.90
C VAL A 649 -44.99 -14.76 -14.57
N SER A 650 -45.89 -15.47 -13.89
CA SER A 650 -45.65 -16.02 -12.55
C SER A 650 -45.15 -17.47 -12.52
N THR A 651 -44.89 -18.06 -13.68
CA THR A 651 -44.47 -19.47 -13.82
C THR A 651 -43.16 -19.57 -14.58
N TRP A 652 -42.25 -20.41 -14.10
CA TRP A 652 -41.00 -20.75 -14.78
C TRP A 652 -41.25 -21.26 -16.21
N SER A 653 -40.28 -21.05 -17.12
CA SER A 653 -40.37 -21.58 -18.48
C SER A 653 -40.53 -23.11 -18.48
N ALA A 654 -41.28 -23.66 -19.43
CA ALA A 654 -41.41 -25.11 -19.58
C ALA A 654 -40.08 -25.73 -20.07
N ASN A 655 -39.81 -26.99 -19.69
CA ASN A 655 -38.67 -27.78 -20.18
C ASN A 655 -37.27 -27.16 -19.94
N ARG A 656 -37.07 -26.38 -18.87
CA ARG A 656 -35.75 -25.74 -18.56
C ARG A 656 -34.59 -26.74 -18.56
N HIS A 657 -34.80 -27.97 -18.07
CA HIS A 657 -33.77 -29.02 -18.08
C HIS A 657 -33.15 -29.29 -19.47
N GLN A 658 -33.89 -29.09 -20.56
CA GLN A 658 -33.39 -29.34 -21.93
C GLN A 658 -32.38 -28.28 -22.38
N ASN A 659 -32.42 -27.09 -21.76
CA ASN A 659 -31.56 -25.96 -22.11
C ASN A 659 -30.23 -25.96 -21.35
N TRP A 660 -29.97 -26.98 -20.53
CA TRP A 660 -28.73 -27.17 -19.78
C TRP A 660 -27.92 -28.33 -20.36
N GLY A 661 -26.63 -28.10 -20.64
CA GLY A 661 -25.72 -29.16 -21.07
C GLY A 661 -25.40 -30.13 -19.92
N SER A 662 -25.16 -31.41 -20.23
CA SER A 662 -24.78 -32.39 -19.21
C SER A 662 -23.44 -32.02 -18.59
N ILE A 663 -23.39 -31.82 -17.26
CA ILE A 663 -22.15 -31.63 -16.51
C ILE A 663 -21.35 -32.94 -16.31
N GLU A 664 -21.91 -34.07 -16.77
CA GLU A 664 -21.29 -35.38 -16.77
C GLU A 664 -20.97 -35.89 -18.18
N PRO A 665 -19.76 -36.43 -18.41
CA PRO A 665 -18.61 -36.52 -17.48
C PRO A 665 -17.94 -35.15 -17.23
N PRO A 666 -17.07 -34.98 -16.22
CA PRO A 666 -16.41 -33.70 -15.93
C PRO A 666 -15.31 -33.29 -16.94
N GLU A 667 -14.90 -34.17 -17.84
CA GLU A 667 -13.86 -33.94 -18.85
C GLU A 667 -14.47 -33.81 -20.25
N GLN A 668 -15.06 -32.65 -20.58
CA GLN A 668 -15.65 -32.39 -21.90
C GLN A 668 -15.03 -31.19 -22.62
N THR A 669 -14.43 -30.26 -21.88
CA THR A 669 -13.95 -28.98 -22.39
C THR A 669 -12.46 -28.81 -22.07
N GLU A 670 -11.67 -28.43 -23.08
CA GLU A 670 -10.23 -28.14 -22.92
C GLU A 670 -9.95 -26.65 -22.65
N GLU A 671 -10.84 -25.77 -23.11
CA GLU A 671 -10.70 -24.32 -22.95
C GLU A 671 -11.00 -23.87 -21.51
N THR A 672 -10.21 -22.92 -21.00
CA THR A 672 -10.40 -22.32 -19.67
C THR A 672 -10.26 -20.80 -19.75
N VAL A 673 -11.07 -20.10 -18.95
CA VAL A 673 -10.97 -18.65 -18.73
C VAL A 673 -10.04 -18.29 -17.57
N PHE A 674 -9.55 -19.28 -16.82
CA PHE A 674 -8.72 -19.05 -15.65
C PHE A 674 -7.24 -18.99 -16.00
N THR A 675 -6.56 -18.03 -15.38
CA THR A 675 -5.11 -17.93 -15.37
C THR A 675 -4.59 -18.31 -14.00
N ASP A 676 -3.56 -19.15 -13.93
CA ASP A 676 -2.90 -19.52 -12.68
C ASP A 676 -2.04 -18.35 -12.16
N GLY A 677 -2.39 -17.80 -11.01
CA GLY A 677 -1.72 -16.71 -10.32
C GLY A 677 -1.02 -17.14 -9.02
N ALA A 678 -0.88 -18.44 -8.75
CA ALA A 678 -0.28 -18.94 -7.53
C ALA A 678 1.21 -18.54 -7.39
N TRP A 679 1.61 -18.35 -6.14
CA TRP A 679 3.00 -18.12 -5.69
C TRP A 679 3.67 -16.84 -6.24
N ARG A 680 2.88 -15.86 -6.68
CA ARG A 680 3.37 -14.57 -7.18
C ARG A 680 2.49 -13.42 -6.71
N GLY A 681 3.02 -12.20 -6.74
CA GLY A 681 2.24 -11.00 -6.39
C GLY A 681 1.09 -10.77 -7.38
N VAL A 682 -0.13 -10.67 -6.85
CA VAL A 682 -1.36 -10.51 -7.65
C VAL A 682 -1.99 -9.13 -7.53
N PHE A 683 -1.44 -8.28 -6.65
CA PHE A 683 -2.01 -6.96 -6.36
C PHE A 683 -2.15 -6.11 -7.63
N ASP A 684 -1.07 -5.88 -8.36
CA ASP A 684 -1.10 -5.06 -9.58
C ASP A 684 -1.96 -5.67 -10.70
N PRO A 685 -1.72 -6.92 -11.15
CA PRO A 685 -2.41 -7.46 -12.33
C PRO A 685 -3.90 -7.71 -12.14
N TYR A 686 -4.36 -8.02 -10.92
CA TYR A 686 -5.74 -8.47 -10.68
C TYR A 686 -6.47 -7.62 -9.65
N VAL A 687 -5.86 -7.32 -8.50
CA VAL A 687 -6.58 -6.67 -7.38
C VAL A 687 -6.72 -5.17 -7.57
N SER A 688 -5.68 -4.49 -8.05
CA SER A 688 -5.76 -3.07 -8.38
C SER A 688 -6.68 -2.87 -9.58
N ALA A 689 -6.73 -3.85 -10.50
CA ALA A 689 -7.52 -3.78 -11.72
C ALA A 689 -9.03 -3.65 -11.47
N VAL A 690 -9.56 -4.23 -10.38
CA VAL A 690 -10.99 -4.09 -10.01
C VAL A 690 -11.34 -2.73 -9.41
N CYS A 691 -10.35 -1.88 -9.14
CA CYS A 691 -10.55 -0.55 -8.59
C CYS A 691 -10.67 0.54 -9.68
N PRO A 692 -11.39 1.64 -9.39
CA PRO A 692 -11.47 2.78 -10.30
C PRO A 692 -10.08 3.30 -10.72
N PRO A 693 -9.90 3.78 -11.97
CA PRO A 693 -8.61 4.31 -12.44
C PRO A 693 -8.05 5.46 -11.59
N THR A 694 -8.92 6.24 -10.96
CA THR A 694 -8.55 7.37 -10.08
C THR A 694 -8.25 6.94 -8.64
N SER A 695 -8.39 5.65 -8.32
CA SER A 695 -8.14 5.13 -6.98
C SER A 695 -6.65 5.13 -6.62
N LYS A 696 -6.34 5.19 -5.31
CA LYS A 696 -4.96 5.14 -4.85
C LYS A 696 -4.30 3.79 -5.13
N ALA A 697 -5.05 2.69 -5.10
CA ALA A 697 -4.56 1.37 -5.46
C ALA A 697 -4.03 1.32 -6.90
N ARG A 698 -4.65 2.06 -7.84
CA ARG A 698 -4.17 2.18 -9.22
C ARG A 698 -3.04 3.21 -9.35
N SER A 699 -3.18 4.38 -8.74
CA SER A 699 -2.29 5.52 -9.02
C SER A 699 -1.06 5.64 -8.10
N GLN A 700 -0.96 4.87 -7.02
CA GLN A 700 0.11 4.97 -6.04
C GLN A 700 0.74 3.60 -5.75
N ARG A 701 2.03 3.60 -5.41
CA ARG A 701 2.77 2.41 -4.93
C ARG A 701 3.51 2.77 -3.66
N ILE A 702 3.28 1.99 -2.61
CA ILE A 702 3.91 2.19 -1.30
C ILE A 702 5.04 1.18 -1.16
N TRP A 703 6.26 1.65 -1.39
CA TRP A 703 7.48 0.84 -1.26
C TRP A 703 8.03 0.83 0.17
N ASP A 704 7.67 1.84 0.97
CA ASP A 704 8.10 1.95 2.36
C ASP A 704 7.36 0.92 3.21
N ARG A 705 8.08 -0.13 3.63
CA ARG A 705 7.60 -1.18 4.53
C ARG A 705 7.99 -0.94 5.98
N ARG A 706 8.76 0.12 6.27
CA ARG A 706 9.24 0.44 7.61
C ARG A 706 8.18 1.17 8.42
N GLU A 707 7.48 2.11 7.79
CA GLU A 707 6.47 2.94 8.44
C GLU A 707 5.07 2.55 7.98
N ILE A 708 4.08 2.71 8.87
CA ILE A 708 2.68 2.51 8.54
C ILE A 708 2.22 3.59 7.55
N CYS A 709 1.50 3.20 6.50
CA CYS A 709 0.84 4.16 5.62
C CYS A 709 -0.38 4.81 6.32
N LEU A 710 -0.15 5.87 7.09
CA LEU A 710 -1.23 6.61 7.77
C LEU A 710 -2.27 7.20 6.80
N SER A 711 -1.86 7.57 5.58
CA SER A 711 -2.78 8.06 4.54
C SER A 711 -3.64 6.97 3.91
N CYS A 712 -3.27 5.69 4.09
CA CYS A 712 -4.03 4.52 3.67
C CYS A 712 -5.03 4.13 4.76
N ALA A 713 -4.64 4.21 6.04
CA ALA A 713 -5.52 3.98 7.20
C ALA A 713 -6.55 5.11 7.42
N GLY A 714 -6.16 6.37 7.15
CA GLY A 714 -6.95 7.57 7.43
C GLY A 714 -8.43 7.54 7.02
N PRO A 715 -8.81 7.06 5.80
CA PRO A 715 -10.20 7.03 5.37
C PRO A 715 -11.13 6.13 6.19
N HIS A 716 -10.61 5.14 6.92
CA HIS A 716 -11.40 4.13 7.61
C HIS A 716 -11.08 4.00 9.10
N SER A 717 -10.27 4.90 9.66
CA SER A 717 -9.80 4.80 11.05
C SER A 717 -9.93 6.11 11.80
N MET A 718 -10.25 6.01 13.09
CA MET A 718 -10.12 7.09 14.07
C MET A 718 -8.88 6.83 14.94
N GLY A 719 -7.77 7.51 14.64
CA GLY A 719 -6.48 7.16 15.22
C GLY A 719 -6.04 5.77 14.78
N GLN A 720 -6.00 4.81 15.71
CA GLN A 720 -5.61 3.42 15.42
C GLN A 720 -6.81 2.48 15.23
N PHE A 721 -8.03 2.96 15.45
CA PHE A 721 -9.23 2.12 15.56
C PHE A 721 -10.08 2.22 14.30
N PRO A 722 -10.41 1.10 13.63
CA PRO A 722 -11.30 1.11 12.48
C PRO A 722 -12.68 1.66 12.82
N LEU A 723 -13.21 2.53 11.95
CA LEU A 723 -14.59 3.04 12.05
C LEU A 723 -15.61 1.94 11.76
N ASP A 724 -15.34 1.16 10.72
CA ASP A 724 -16.21 0.11 10.19
C ASP A 724 -15.35 -0.96 9.47
N PHE A 725 -15.69 -2.23 9.65
CA PHE A 725 -14.94 -3.35 9.08
C PHE A 725 -15.05 -3.44 7.54
N MET A 726 -16.20 -3.10 6.95
CA MET A 726 -16.37 -3.11 5.49
C MET A 726 -15.51 -2.03 4.84
N ARG A 727 -15.42 -0.85 5.46
CA ARG A 727 -14.55 0.22 4.97
C ARG A 727 -13.06 -0.07 5.17
N ALA A 728 -12.71 -0.79 6.25
CA ALA A 728 -11.34 -1.21 6.51
C ALA A 728 -10.86 -2.33 5.56
N SER A 729 -11.78 -3.14 5.03
CA SER A 729 -11.49 -4.19 4.04
C SER A 729 -11.53 -3.72 2.58
N GLU A 730 -12.03 -2.50 2.31
CA GLU A 730 -12.04 -1.92 0.96
C GLU A 730 -10.61 -1.62 0.47
N ILE A 731 -10.22 -2.27 -0.63
CA ILE A 731 -8.84 -2.28 -1.15
C ILE A 731 -8.44 -0.99 -1.89
N CYS A 732 -9.40 -0.25 -2.46
CA CYS A 732 -9.11 0.74 -3.49
C CYS A 732 -8.42 2.01 -2.98
N HIS A 733 -8.57 2.37 -1.70
CA HIS A 733 -7.82 3.46 -1.07
C HIS A 733 -6.53 3.02 -0.37
N GLN A 734 -6.16 1.73 -0.42
CA GLN A 734 -5.10 1.12 0.38
C GLN A 734 -3.98 0.46 -0.46
N PRO A 735 -3.15 1.25 -1.19
CA PRO A 735 -2.08 0.71 -2.03
C PRO A 735 -0.96 -0.03 -1.27
N ASP A 736 -0.87 0.11 0.06
CA ASP A 736 0.08 -0.61 0.89
C ASP A 736 -0.32 -2.08 1.14
N LEU A 737 -1.59 -2.45 0.94
CA LEU A 737 -2.05 -3.85 1.09
C LEU A 737 -1.32 -4.83 0.16
N ALA A 738 -0.70 -4.34 -0.92
CA ALA A 738 0.17 -5.11 -1.80
C ALA A 738 1.23 -5.94 -1.05
N PHE A 739 1.63 -5.51 0.15
CA PHE A 739 2.66 -6.15 0.97
C PHE A 739 2.16 -6.66 2.34
N LEU A 740 0.85 -6.63 2.60
CA LEU A 740 0.31 -6.83 3.95
C LEU A 740 -0.69 -7.99 4.10
N HIS A 741 -0.94 -8.78 3.04
CA HIS A 741 -1.84 -9.94 3.09
C HIS A 741 -1.36 -11.07 2.17
N GLY A 742 -1.50 -12.33 2.60
CA GLY A 742 -1.04 -13.52 1.85
C GLY A 742 -1.58 -13.60 0.42
N LEU A 743 -2.89 -13.37 0.25
CA LEU A 743 -3.53 -13.24 -1.08
C LEU A 743 -2.79 -12.27 -2.02
N MET A 744 -2.35 -11.10 -1.52
CA MET A 744 -1.76 -10.04 -2.35
C MET A 744 -0.31 -10.34 -2.73
N ILE A 745 0.43 -10.89 -1.77
CA ILE A 745 1.88 -11.08 -1.86
C ILE A 745 2.21 -12.34 -2.66
N SER A 746 1.57 -13.47 -2.32
CA SER A 746 1.87 -14.79 -2.88
C SER A 746 0.79 -15.79 -2.45
N PRO A 747 -0.35 -15.87 -3.14
CA PRO A 747 -1.43 -16.81 -2.81
C PRO A 747 -1.04 -18.25 -3.12
N SER A 748 -1.72 -19.23 -2.52
CA SER A 748 -1.32 -20.64 -2.59
C SER A 748 -1.91 -21.37 -3.79
N SER A 749 -3.19 -21.10 -4.11
CA SER A 749 -4.00 -21.82 -5.11
C SER A 749 -4.86 -20.88 -5.97
N PHE A 750 -4.41 -19.64 -6.16
CA PHE A 750 -5.17 -18.62 -6.88
C PHE A 750 -5.17 -18.86 -8.39
N LYS A 751 -6.32 -19.28 -8.94
CA LYS A 751 -6.60 -19.15 -10.38
C LYS A 751 -7.73 -18.15 -10.57
N VAL A 752 -7.57 -17.23 -11.52
CA VAL A 752 -8.42 -16.05 -11.64
C VAL A 752 -8.87 -15.82 -13.07
N SER A 753 -10.10 -15.34 -13.23
CA SER A 753 -10.68 -14.85 -14.48
C SER A 753 -10.85 -13.33 -14.40
N GLN A 754 -10.50 -12.63 -15.48
CA GLN A 754 -10.85 -11.21 -15.69
C GLN A 754 -12.13 -11.05 -16.53
N GLU A 755 -12.73 -12.16 -16.93
CA GLU A 755 -14.03 -12.26 -17.59
C GLU A 755 -15.12 -12.55 -16.55
N LEU A 756 -16.31 -11.95 -16.74
CA LEU A 756 -17.46 -12.18 -15.87
C LEU A 756 -18.04 -13.57 -16.15
N VAL A 757 -17.82 -14.52 -15.25
CA VAL A 757 -18.31 -15.89 -15.36
C VAL A 757 -18.93 -16.37 -14.04
N PRO A 758 -19.95 -17.26 -14.06
CA PRO A 758 -20.76 -17.56 -12.88
C PRO A 758 -20.11 -18.61 -11.97
N VAL A 759 -19.36 -18.14 -10.98
CA VAL A 759 -18.73 -19.01 -9.97
C VAL A 759 -19.21 -18.62 -8.57
N PHE A 760 -19.70 -19.61 -7.84
CA PHE A 760 -20.11 -19.47 -6.45
C PHE A 760 -18.92 -19.69 -5.52
N SER A 761 -18.60 -18.69 -4.70
CA SER A 761 -17.46 -18.74 -3.77
C SER A 761 -17.92 -18.46 -2.33
N GLN A 762 -17.27 -19.12 -1.37
CA GLN A 762 -17.59 -18.95 0.06
C GLN A 762 -17.17 -17.57 0.59
N SER A 763 -16.17 -16.95 -0.05
CA SER A 763 -15.70 -15.61 0.27
C SER A 763 -15.03 -14.95 -0.93
N ALA A 764 -14.98 -13.62 -0.94
CA ALA A 764 -14.21 -12.83 -1.89
C ALA A 764 -13.82 -11.47 -1.31
N ILE A 765 -12.77 -10.85 -1.84
CA ILE A 765 -12.40 -9.49 -1.44
C ILE A 765 -13.28 -8.44 -2.14
N PHE A 766 -13.20 -7.19 -1.71
CA PHE A 766 -13.94 -6.09 -2.34
C PHE A 766 -13.56 -5.95 -3.84
N GLY A 767 -14.56 -5.69 -4.68
CA GLY A 767 -14.41 -5.52 -6.13
C GLY A 767 -14.40 -6.81 -6.95
N PHE A 768 -14.23 -7.98 -6.34
CA PHE A 768 -14.38 -9.26 -7.04
C PHE A 768 -15.86 -9.59 -7.27
N ASN A 769 -16.15 -10.27 -8.38
CA ASN A 769 -17.51 -10.57 -8.87
C ASN A 769 -17.93 -12.03 -8.65
N ASP A 770 -17.25 -12.74 -7.76
CA ASP A 770 -17.70 -14.05 -7.28
C ASP A 770 -19.11 -13.95 -6.67
N ILE A 771 -19.94 -14.97 -6.88
CA ILE A 771 -21.27 -15.05 -6.28
C ILE A 771 -21.13 -15.62 -4.88
N LEU A 772 -21.29 -14.77 -3.86
CA LEU A 772 -21.11 -15.20 -2.47
C LEU A 772 -22.28 -16.05 -2.00
N TYR A 773 -21.96 -17.21 -1.40
CA TYR A 773 -22.96 -18.11 -0.81
C TYR A 773 -22.59 -18.52 0.62
N PRO A 774 -23.56 -18.98 1.42
CA PRO A 774 -23.29 -19.44 2.78
C PRO A 774 -22.29 -20.59 2.81
N SER A 775 -21.21 -20.41 3.57
CA SER A 775 -20.07 -21.32 3.57
C SER A 775 -20.46 -22.73 4.05
N PRO A 776 -20.21 -23.79 3.25
CA PRO A 776 -20.37 -25.16 3.70
C PRO A 776 -19.52 -25.49 4.93
N TRP A 777 -18.37 -24.82 5.12
CA TRP A 777 -17.52 -24.97 6.31
C TRP A 777 -18.31 -24.77 7.61
N ASN A 778 -19.11 -23.70 7.65
CA ASN A 778 -19.93 -23.36 8.80
C ASN A 778 -21.16 -24.27 8.91
N TYR A 779 -21.77 -24.63 7.77
CA TYR A 779 -22.99 -25.44 7.76
C TYR A 779 -22.77 -26.87 8.29
N VAL A 780 -21.66 -27.52 7.93
CA VAL A 780 -21.30 -28.86 8.43
C VAL A 780 -20.38 -28.83 9.65
N ASN A 781 -20.23 -27.67 10.31
CA ASN A 781 -19.48 -27.50 11.55
C ASN A 781 -18.02 -28.02 11.46
N LYS A 782 -17.29 -27.71 10.38
CA LYS A 782 -15.84 -28.03 10.29
C LYS A 782 -15.04 -27.39 11.43
N THR A 783 -15.53 -26.28 11.96
CA THR A 783 -15.13 -25.69 13.23
C THR A 783 -16.38 -25.47 14.07
N LYS A 784 -16.47 -26.14 15.22
CA LYS A 784 -17.68 -26.18 16.05
C LYS A 784 -17.48 -25.45 17.38
N TYR A 785 -18.47 -24.67 17.80
CA TYR A 785 -18.64 -24.26 19.19
C TYR A 785 -19.27 -25.42 19.98
N ALA A 786 -18.49 -26.05 20.85
CA ALA A 786 -18.88 -27.24 21.60
C ALA A 786 -18.23 -27.24 23.00
N PRO A 787 -18.61 -26.31 23.89
CA PRO A 787 -18.12 -26.31 25.26
C PRO A 787 -18.48 -27.61 25.98
N SER A 788 -17.60 -28.06 26.85
CA SER A 788 -17.72 -29.29 27.66
C SER A 788 -17.22 -29.04 29.08
N ASP A 789 -17.34 -30.03 29.97
CA ASP A 789 -16.77 -29.94 31.32
C ASP A 789 -15.23 -29.82 31.29
N GLU A 790 -14.58 -30.39 30.27
CA GLU A 790 -13.12 -30.28 30.04
C GLU A 790 -12.74 -28.92 29.44
N HIS A 791 -13.57 -28.38 28.55
CA HIS A 791 -13.36 -27.10 27.88
C HIS A 791 -14.56 -26.16 28.12
N PRO A 792 -14.72 -25.63 29.34
CA PRO A 792 -15.88 -24.83 29.69
C PRO A 792 -15.86 -23.45 29.02
N ASP A 793 -17.04 -22.93 28.73
CA ASP A 793 -17.27 -21.55 28.31
C ASP A 793 -17.89 -20.75 29.49
N PRO A 794 -17.10 -20.37 30.51
CA PRO A 794 -17.64 -19.69 31.68
C PRO A 794 -18.09 -18.27 31.32
N HIS A 795 -18.94 -17.68 32.16
CA HIS A 795 -19.37 -16.29 32.03
C HIS A 795 -18.17 -15.33 31.88
N TYR A 796 -18.31 -14.27 31.09
CA TYR A 796 -17.23 -13.33 30.69
C TYR A 796 -16.31 -12.89 31.84
N TYR A 797 -16.89 -12.52 32.99
CA TYR A 797 -16.12 -12.07 34.17
C TYR A 797 -15.22 -13.16 34.77
N HIS A 798 -15.57 -14.44 34.62
CA HIS A 798 -14.79 -15.57 35.13
C HIS A 798 -13.76 -16.10 34.12
N LYS A 799 -13.73 -15.56 32.91
CA LYS A 799 -12.72 -15.91 31.91
C LYS A 799 -11.36 -15.33 32.25
N LYS A 800 -10.30 -16.00 31.79
CA LYS A 800 -8.93 -15.48 31.85
C LYS A 800 -8.87 -14.18 31.06
N ASN A 801 -8.37 -13.11 31.68
CA ASN A 801 -8.19 -11.79 31.05
C ASN A 801 -6.98 -11.79 30.11
N SER A 802 -7.03 -12.64 29.08
CA SER A 802 -5.94 -12.92 28.15
C SER A 802 -6.41 -12.95 26.71
N LEU A 803 -5.56 -12.44 25.81
CA LEU A 803 -5.71 -12.62 24.37
C LEU A 803 -5.22 -14.00 23.95
N TYR A 804 -6.04 -14.78 23.26
CA TYR A 804 -5.69 -16.14 22.87
C TYR A 804 -5.83 -16.36 21.35
N TRP A 805 -4.82 -17.01 20.79
CA TRP A 805 -4.81 -17.48 19.40
C TRP A 805 -3.77 -18.56 19.17
N VAL A 806 -4.17 -19.67 18.56
CA VAL A 806 -3.25 -20.66 18.00
C VAL A 806 -3.71 -21.00 16.58
N GLY A 807 -2.79 -20.99 15.63
CA GLY A 807 -3.12 -21.25 14.23
C GLY A 807 -1.92 -21.53 13.34
N SER A 808 -2.18 -22.07 12.15
CA SER A 808 -1.17 -22.38 11.15
C SER A 808 -0.90 -21.21 10.18
N THR A 809 0.22 -21.27 9.47
CA THR A 809 0.65 -20.32 8.43
C THR A 809 -0.02 -20.59 7.07
N SER A 810 -1.36 -20.66 7.04
CA SER A 810 -2.09 -21.09 5.83
C SER A 810 -2.35 -19.99 4.79
N GLU A 811 -2.05 -18.72 5.06
CA GLU A 811 -2.58 -17.58 4.28
C GLU A 811 -1.94 -17.31 2.91
N GLY A 812 -0.76 -17.84 2.67
CA GLY A 812 -0.05 -17.70 1.40
C GLY A 812 1.13 -18.65 1.33
N PHE A 813 1.86 -18.59 0.22
CA PHE A 813 3.04 -19.41 0.01
C PHE A 813 4.32 -18.57 0.05
N SER A 814 5.27 -18.91 0.91
CA SER A 814 6.52 -18.14 1.04
C SER A 814 7.74 -18.88 0.48
N ARG A 815 8.58 -18.17 -0.26
CA ARG A 815 9.83 -18.68 -0.85
C ARG A 815 11.04 -17.82 -0.53
N PHE A 816 10.85 -16.52 -0.56
CA PHE A 816 11.88 -15.49 -0.52
C PHE A 816 11.54 -14.40 0.51
N GLY A 817 10.91 -14.78 1.64
CA GLY A 817 10.56 -13.85 2.71
C GLY A 817 9.20 -13.17 2.57
N GLU A 818 8.30 -13.66 1.73
CA GLU A 818 6.92 -13.18 1.61
C GLU A 818 6.17 -13.25 2.94
N TRP A 819 6.50 -14.24 3.79
CA TRP A 819 5.96 -14.40 5.14
C TRP A 819 6.12 -13.18 6.03
N LYS A 820 7.11 -12.31 5.78
CA LYS A 820 7.32 -11.07 6.55
C LYS A 820 6.12 -10.10 6.46
N GLY A 821 5.34 -10.19 5.38
CA GLY A 821 4.14 -9.38 5.14
C GLY A 821 2.83 -10.06 5.54
N MET A 822 2.85 -11.35 5.88
CA MET A 822 1.66 -12.18 6.10
C MET A 822 1.03 -11.91 7.49
N PRO A 823 -0.27 -11.57 7.58
CA PRO A 823 -0.97 -11.21 8.81
C PRO A 823 -0.75 -12.11 10.03
N ARG A 824 -0.79 -13.44 9.91
CA ARG A 824 -0.65 -14.37 11.05
C ARG A 824 0.77 -14.41 11.59
N GLN A 825 1.76 -14.39 10.70
CA GLN A 825 3.17 -14.26 11.07
C GLN A 825 3.41 -12.89 11.74
N ARG A 826 2.91 -11.80 11.14
CA ARG A 826 3.04 -10.44 11.69
C ARG A 826 2.38 -10.31 13.06
N PHE A 827 1.21 -10.92 13.25
CA PHE A 827 0.52 -10.96 14.53
C PHE A 827 1.32 -11.69 15.61
N THR A 828 1.84 -12.88 15.28
CA THR A 828 2.67 -13.66 16.20
C THR A 828 3.98 -12.93 16.54
N HIS A 829 4.63 -12.33 15.53
CA HIS A 829 5.86 -11.58 15.72
C HIS A 829 5.64 -10.29 16.52
N LEU A 830 4.56 -9.54 16.25
CA LEU A 830 4.20 -8.33 17.00
C LEU A 830 4.07 -8.59 18.49
N ILE A 831 3.51 -9.75 18.86
CA ILE A 831 3.29 -10.12 20.25
C ILE A 831 4.55 -10.70 20.88
N ASN A 832 5.19 -11.68 20.24
CA ASN A 832 6.23 -12.47 20.90
C ASN A 832 7.64 -11.90 20.72
N ASN A 833 7.97 -11.42 19.51
CA ASN A 833 9.37 -11.20 19.09
C ASN A 833 9.64 -9.78 18.57
N ASN A 834 8.75 -8.82 18.86
CA ASN A 834 8.90 -7.44 18.40
C ASN A 834 9.97 -6.66 19.18
N THR A 835 11.26 -6.90 18.89
CA THR A 835 12.39 -6.28 19.61
C THR A 835 13.03 -5.10 18.88
N GLN A 836 12.82 -4.97 17.56
CA GLN A 836 13.46 -3.93 16.73
C GLN A 836 12.55 -2.73 16.40
N SER A 837 11.27 -2.80 16.74
CA SER A 837 10.29 -1.74 16.46
C SER A 837 9.62 -1.24 17.73
N GLN A 838 9.21 0.03 17.70
CA GLN A 838 8.41 0.64 18.76
C GLN A 838 6.93 0.53 18.42
N VAL A 839 6.12 0.46 19.46
CA VAL A 839 4.66 0.51 19.37
C VAL A 839 4.16 1.77 20.07
N SER A 840 2.93 2.13 19.76
CA SER A 840 2.29 3.27 20.36
C SER A 840 0.94 2.84 20.92
N VAL A 841 0.75 3.10 22.21
CA VAL A 841 -0.41 2.65 22.99
C VAL A 841 -1.15 3.88 23.52
N LEU A 842 -2.46 3.94 23.31
CA LEU A 842 -3.29 5.02 23.84
C LEU A 842 -3.56 4.78 25.33
N LEU A 843 -3.01 5.63 26.19
CA LEU A 843 -3.10 5.50 27.64
C LEU A 843 -3.67 6.79 28.27
N PRO A 844 -4.23 6.73 29.49
CA PRO A 844 -4.62 7.91 30.23
C PRO A 844 -3.42 8.82 30.53
N ALA A 845 -3.51 10.09 30.13
CA ALA A 845 -2.55 11.14 30.50
C ALA A 845 -3.02 11.93 31.73
N SER A 846 -4.32 11.94 32.00
CA SER A 846 -4.96 12.49 33.19
C SER A 846 -6.31 11.80 33.39
N LYS A 847 -7.02 12.10 34.49
CA LYS A 847 -8.34 11.52 34.79
C LYS A 847 -9.33 11.47 33.60
N ASN A 848 -9.34 12.52 32.77
CA ASN A 848 -10.22 12.65 31.60
C ASN A 848 -9.46 13.04 30.33
N SER A 849 -8.24 12.53 30.16
CA SER A 849 -7.56 12.72 28.87
C SER A 849 -6.65 11.56 28.52
N TYR A 850 -6.56 11.30 27.21
CA TYR A 850 -5.78 10.20 26.65
C TYR A 850 -4.68 10.75 25.74
N ARG A 851 -3.54 10.05 25.76
CA ARG A 851 -2.39 10.34 24.93
C ARG A 851 -1.72 9.04 24.48
N TYR A 852 -1.18 9.05 23.28
CA TYR A 852 -0.35 7.94 22.83
C TYR A 852 1.02 7.99 23.51
N GLU A 853 1.38 6.90 24.18
CA GLU A 853 2.73 6.66 24.69
C GLU A 853 3.49 5.75 23.73
N ILE A 854 4.73 6.12 23.43
CA ILE A 854 5.62 5.35 22.55
C ILE A 854 6.51 4.48 23.44
N MET A 855 6.52 3.18 23.18
CA MET A 855 7.27 2.20 23.96
C MET A 855 7.87 1.12 23.06
N ASP A 856 8.84 0.38 23.58
CA ASP A 856 9.45 -0.74 22.85
C ASP A 856 8.42 -1.87 22.62
N GLY A 857 8.61 -2.66 21.57
CA GLY A 857 7.59 -3.62 21.12
C GLY A 857 7.17 -4.67 22.16
N GLY A 858 8.06 -5.09 23.07
CA GLY A 858 7.75 -6.01 24.17
C GLY A 858 7.23 -5.34 25.46
N ALA A 859 7.26 -4.01 25.54
CA ALA A 859 6.81 -3.26 26.71
C ALA A 859 5.31 -3.45 27.05
N PRO A 860 4.37 -3.62 26.10
CA PRO A 860 2.96 -3.85 26.45
C PRO A 860 2.72 -5.09 27.31
N MET A 861 3.46 -6.18 27.11
CA MET A 861 3.33 -7.38 27.96
C MET A 861 4.11 -7.23 29.27
N ARG A 862 5.32 -6.67 29.21
CA ARG A 862 6.22 -6.57 30.37
C ARG A 862 5.83 -5.47 31.34
N ASP A 863 5.58 -4.27 30.82
CA ASP A 863 5.40 -3.04 31.60
C ASP A 863 3.92 -2.77 31.85
N LEU A 864 3.03 -3.04 30.88
CA LEU A 864 1.57 -2.86 31.05
C LEU A 864 0.84 -4.13 31.52
N GLN A 865 1.56 -5.24 31.68
CA GLN A 865 1.06 -6.55 32.15
C GLN A 865 -0.09 -7.13 31.32
N LEU A 866 -0.16 -6.80 30.02
CA LEU A 866 -1.18 -7.33 29.12
C LEU A 866 -0.91 -8.81 28.80
N GLN A 867 -1.77 -9.69 29.29
CA GLN A 867 -1.62 -11.14 29.14
C GLN A 867 -2.02 -11.62 27.74
N THR A 868 -1.12 -12.37 27.09
CA THR A 868 -1.37 -12.94 25.76
C THR A 868 -0.84 -14.37 25.65
N SER A 869 -1.53 -15.18 24.86
CA SER A 869 -1.17 -16.54 24.49
C SER A 869 -1.39 -16.70 22.98
N VAL A 870 -0.44 -16.18 22.22
CA VAL A 870 -0.46 -16.20 20.75
C VAL A 870 0.71 -17.02 20.23
N ARG A 871 0.42 -18.08 19.46
CA ARG A 871 1.45 -19.01 18.96
C ARG A 871 1.10 -19.55 17.57
N LEU A 872 2.12 -19.84 16.78
CA LEU A 872 1.97 -20.64 15.56
C LEU A 872 1.95 -22.13 15.89
N ALA A 873 1.05 -22.87 15.25
CA ALA A 873 0.98 -24.33 15.35
C ALA A 873 2.11 -24.99 14.54
N ASP A 874 2.66 -26.07 15.07
CA ASP A 874 3.70 -26.89 14.44
C ASP A 874 3.11 -27.95 13.47
N PRO A 875 3.70 -28.19 12.28
CA PRO A 875 4.81 -27.45 11.67
C PRO A 875 4.32 -26.19 10.95
N ILE A 876 5.25 -25.27 10.67
CA ILE A 876 5.03 -24.19 9.70
C ILE A 876 4.82 -24.81 8.31
N VAL A 877 3.77 -24.36 7.61
CA VAL A 877 3.34 -24.90 6.31
C VAL A 877 3.33 -23.82 5.21
N ARG A 878 3.21 -24.26 3.96
CA ARG A 878 3.12 -23.42 2.74
C ARG A 878 4.35 -22.53 2.54
N CYS A 879 5.53 -23.14 2.58
CA CYS A 879 6.79 -22.42 2.37
C CYS A 879 7.91 -23.30 1.84
N THR A 880 8.93 -22.67 1.26
CA THR A 880 10.28 -23.25 1.09
C THR A 880 11.29 -22.66 2.08
N ASP A 881 10.93 -21.59 2.77
CA ASP A 881 11.73 -20.92 3.81
C ASP A 881 11.21 -21.21 5.24
N CYS A 882 10.55 -22.35 5.44
CA CYS A 882 9.90 -22.73 6.70
C CYS A 882 10.84 -22.77 7.91
N GLU A 883 12.07 -23.26 7.74
CA GLU A 883 13.07 -23.31 8.81
C GLU A 883 13.43 -21.93 9.33
N LYS A 884 13.48 -20.92 8.45
CA LYS A 884 13.74 -19.52 8.83
C LYS A 884 12.57 -18.95 9.61
N GLN A 885 11.34 -19.23 9.16
CA GLN A 885 10.13 -18.83 9.88
C GLN A 885 10.06 -19.49 11.26
N GLN A 886 10.44 -20.76 11.36
CA GLN A 886 10.45 -21.54 12.60
C GLN A 886 11.47 -20.97 13.58
N ALA A 887 12.69 -20.70 13.10
CA ALA A 887 13.74 -20.07 13.90
C ALA A 887 13.33 -18.66 14.37
N GLU A 888 12.60 -17.91 13.53
CA GLU A 888 12.18 -16.56 13.86
C GLU A 888 11.08 -16.51 14.90
N MET A 889 10.02 -17.31 14.76
CA MET A 889 8.78 -17.15 15.54
C MET A 889 8.58 -18.23 16.61
N GLY A 890 9.25 -19.38 16.47
CA GLY A 890 8.93 -20.59 17.20
C GLY A 890 7.55 -21.16 16.86
N THR A 891 7.28 -22.38 17.31
CA THR A 891 5.96 -23.01 17.23
C THR A 891 5.60 -23.69 18.54
N THR A 892 4.33 -24.04 18.67
CA THR A 892 3.80 -24.92 19.71
C THR A 892 3.06 -26.09 19.08
N GLY A 893 2.91 -27.19 19.81
CA GLY A 893 2.02 -28.28 19.40
C GLY A 893 0.57 -27.79 19.19
N TRP A 894 -0.21 -28.53 18.41
CA TRP A 894 -1.62 -28.21 18.18
C TRP A 894 -2.39 -28.12 19.49
N ALA A 895 -3.14 -27.03 19.66
CA ALA A 895 -4.09 -26.86 20.75
C ALA A 895 -5.48 -27.28 20.30
N GLU A 896 -6.28 -27.82 21.23
CA GLU A 896 -7.66 -28.20 20.94
C GLU A 896 -8.48 -26.94 20.68
N PHE A 897 -9.32 -26.93 19.63
CA PHE A 897 -10.05 -25.71 19.28
C PHE A 897 -10.96 -25.23 20.42
N GLN A 898 -11.46 -26.14 21.26
CA GLN A 898 -12.31 -25.79 22.40
C GLN A 898 -11.56 -25.05 23.52
N ASP A 899 -10.22 -25.06 23.55
CA ASP A 899 -9.42 -24.32 24.55
C ASP A 899 -9.60 -22.79 24.49
N HIS A 900 -10.14 -22.28 23.38
CA HIS A 900 -10.40 -20.86 23.20
C HIS A 900 -11.36 -20.33 24.28
N TRP A 901 -12.38 -21.09 24.68
CA TRP A 901 -13.49 -20.60 25.52
C TRP A 901 -13.09 -20.10 26.90
N ALA A 902 -11.96 -20.55 27.44
CA ALA A 902 -11.46 -20.09 28.74
C ALA A 902 -10.91 -18.65 28.71
N ASN A 903 -10.70 -18.06 27.54
CA ASN A 903 -10.04 -16.77 27.35
C ASN A 903 -11.03 -15.67 26.97
N ARG A 904 -10.83 -14.49 27.53
CA ARG A 904 -11.73 -13.34 27.34
C ARG A 904 -11.65 -12.76 25.94
N PHE A 905 -10.48 -12.73 25.31
CA PHE A 905 -10.30 -12.14 23.98
C PHE A 905 -9.85 -13.19 22.97
N LEU A 906 -10.64 -13.39 21.91
CA LEU A 906 -10.36 -14.37 20.85
C LEU A 906 -10.03 -13.65 19.55
N PHE A 907 -8.85 -13.91 18.99
CA PHE A 907 -8.43 -13.25 17.76
C PHE A 907 -8.87 -14.04 16.51
N ASP A 908 -9.52 -13.39 15.56
CA ASP A 908 -9.89 -13.93 14.25
C ASP A 908 -9.06 -13.24 13.17
N ALA A 909 -8.44 -14.06 12.31
CA ALA A 909 -7.61 -13.60 11.21
C ALA A 909 -7.77 -14.52 10.01
N ASP A 910 -7.81 -13.91 8.83
CA ASP A 910 -7.92 -14.61 7.54
C ASP A 910 -6.85 -15.69 7.35
N GLY A 911 -7.19 -16.69 6.55
CA GLY A 911 -6.27 -17.69 6.03
C GLY A 911 -5.97 -17.39 4.56
N ALA A 912 -5.93 -18.42 3.72
CA ALA A 912 -5.86 -18.20 2.27
C ALA A 912 -7.17 -17.59 1.73
N GLY A 913 -8.28 -17.95 2.38
CA GLY A 913 -9.59 -17.32 2.26
C GLY A 913 -10.06 -16.80 3.63
N PHE A 914 -11.37 -16.73 3.80
CA PHE A 914 -12.00 -16.39 5.08
C PHE A 914 -11.61 -17.32 6.24
N SER A 915 -11.78 -16.85 7.47
CA SER A 915 -11.62 -17.67 8.68
C SER A 915 -12.91 -18.39 9.08
N GLY A 916 -12.86 -19.73 9.13
CA GLY A 916 -13.97 -20.55 9.62
C GLY A 916 -14.24 -20.46 11.13
N ARG A 917 -13.41 -19.73 11.90
CA ARG A 917 -13.47 -19.64 13.37
C ARG A 917 -14.39 -18.55 13.89
N PHE A 918 -14.72 -17.56 13.06
CA PHE A 918 -15.43 -16.36 13.49
C PHE A 918 -16.83 -16.64 14.06
N LEU A 919 -17.65 -17.46 13.38
CA LEU A 919 -18.99 -17.79 13.86
C LEU A 919 -18.98 -18.56 15.20
N PRO A 920 -18.14 -19.60 15.39
CA PRO A 920 -17.93 -20.20 16.71
C PRO A 920 -17.50 -19.20 17.80
N PHE A 921 -16.65 -18.22 17.47
CA PHE A 921 -16.25 -17.20 18.43
C PHE A 921 -17.40 -16.27 18.83
N LEU A 922 -18.25 -15.85 17.88
CA LEU A 922 -19.46 -15.09 18.19
C LEU A 922 -20.40 -15.86 19.12
N LEU A 923 -20.50 -17.19 18.96
CA LEU A 923 -21.36 -18.03 19.81
C LEU A 923 -20.83 -18.23 21.23
N SER A 924 -19.57 -17.85 21.52
CA SER A 924 -18.97 -17.98 22.85
C SER A 924 -19.33 -16.83 23.78
N HIS A 925 -19.03 -16.95 25.07
CA HIS A 925 -19.07 -15.82 26.02
C HIS A 925 -17.81 -14.93 25.96
N SER A 926 -16.97 -15.06 24.91
CA SER A 926 -15.71 -14.32 24.77
C SER A 926 -15.86 -13.16 23.78
N LEU A 927 -15.00 -12.14 23.87
CA LEU A 927 -14.99 -10.99 22.97
C LEU A 927 -14.14 -11.29 21.72
N PRO A 928 -14.73 -11.37 20.51
CA PRO A 928 -13.98 -11.60 19.29
C PRO A 928 -13.31 -10.31 18.80
N LEU A 929 -12.02 -10.39 18.48
CA LEU A 929 -11.22 -9.37 17.82
C LEU A 929 -10.97 -9.82 16.38
N LYS A 930 -11.46 -9.13 15.37
CA LYS A 930 -11.41 -9.58 13.97
C LYS A 930 -10.53 -8.70 13.10
N THR A 931 -9.66 -9.31 12.29
CA THR A 931 -8.93 -8.65 11.20
C THR A 931 -9.02 -9.47 9.90
N GLY A 932 -9.09 -8.81 8.74
CA GLY A 932 -9.21 -9.50 7.45
C GLY A 932 -9.63 -8.59 6.29
N LEU A 933 -9.69 -9.17 5.09
CA LEU A 933 -10.13 -8.56 3.83
C LEU A 933 -11.27 -9.35 3.17
N PHE A 934 -11.48 -10.61 3.56
CA PHE A 934 -12.47 -11.46 2.92
C PHE A 934 -13.89 -11.15 3.36
N ARG A 935 -14.76 -10.94 2.38
CA ARG A 935 -16.19 -10.79 2.58
C ARG A 935 -16.91 -12.13 2.54
N GLN A 936 -17.96 -12.26 3.34
CA GLN A 936 -18.80 -13.44 3.48
C GLN A 936 -20.29 -13.06 3.39
N TRP A 937 -21.17 -14.06 3.35
CA TRP A 937 -22.63 -13.89 3.21
C TRP A 937 -23.30 -13.13 4.37
N PHE A 938 -22.64 -13.05 5.54
CA PHE A 938 -23.18 -12.46 6.75
C PHE A 938 -22.66 -11.06 7.07
N ASP A 939 -21.73 -10.49 6.29
CA ASP A 939 -21.05 -9.25 6.70
C ASP A 939 -22.02 -8.07 6.83
N SER A 940 -23.05 -8.00 5.97
CA SER A 940 -24.13 -7.01 6.07
C SER A 940 -24.98 -7.18 7.33
N ARG A 941 -24.94 -8.37 7.94
CA ARG A 941 -25.73 -8.74 9.13
C ARG A 941 -24.97 -8.55 10.43
N VAL A 942 -23.64 -8.40 10.40
CA VAL A 942 -22.82 -8.30 11.61
C VAL A 942 -22.19 -6.91 11.70
N THR A 943 -22.47 -6.20 12.80
CA THR A 943 -22.03 -4.81 12.97
C THR A 943 -20.77 -4.72 13.83
N SER A 944 -19.78 -3.96 13.34
CA SER A 944 -18.54 -3.66 14.07
C SER A 944 -18.83 -2.86 15.35
N TRP A 945 -18.07 -3.10 16.42
CA TRP A 945 -18.22 -2.48 17.75
C TRP A 945 -19.55 -2.78 18.47
N MET A 946 -20.45 -3.55 17.83
CA MET A 946 -21.69 -4.08 18.40
C MET A 946 -21.56 -5.58 18.68
N HIS A 947 -21.14 -6.37 17.69
CA HIS A 947 -21.04 -7.84 17.82
C HIS A 947 -19.60 -8.35 17.95
N PHE A 948 -18.61 -7.55 17.53
CA PHE A 948 -17.20 -7.87 17.61
C PHE A 948 -16.35 -6.59 17.54
N VAL A 949 -15.07 -6.70 17.85
CA VAL A 949 -14.13 -5.58 17.81
C VAL A 949 -13.24 -5.67 16.55
N PRO A 950 -13.32 -4.72 15.60
CA PRO A 950 -12.47 -4.74 14.41
C PRO A 950 -11.04 -4.28 14.72
N ILE A 951 -10.06 -4.97 14.14
CA ILE A 951 -8.63 -4.62 14.17
C ILE A 951 -8.13 -4.44 12.73
N ASP A 952 -7.51 -3.30 12.45
CA ASP A 952 -6.89 -3.02 11.15
C ASP A 952 -5.84 -4.08 10.82
N ILE A 953 -5.74 -4.49 9.55
CA ILE A 953 -4.75 -5.47 9.06
C ILE A 953 -3.28 -5.05 9.29
N ARG A 954 -3.04 -3.78 9.58
CA ARG A 954 -1.73 -3.26 10.01
C ARG A 954 -1.40 -3.60 11.46
N LEU A 955 -2.38 -4.06 12.24
CA LEU A 955 -2.30 -4.43 13.67
C LEU A 955 -1.86 -3.31 14.61
N HIS A 956 -1.77 -2.08 14.11
CA HIS A 956 -1.25 -0.93 14.83
C HIS A 956 -2.12 -0.47 16.01
N GLY A 957 -3.41 -0.84 16.03
CA GLY A 957 -4.33 -0.57 17.14
C GLY A 957 -4.52 -1.71 18.13
N LEU A 958 -3.84 -2.85 17.95
CA LEU A 958 -4.06 -4.05 18.78
C LEU A 958 -3.79 -3.78 20.25
N TRP A 959 -2.61 -3.24 20.58
CA TRP A 959 -2.22 -3.00 21.97
C TRP A 959 -3.11 -1.97 22.67
N SER A 960 -3.49 -0.89 21.99
CA SER A 960 -4.42 0.10 22.54
C SER A 960 -5.81 -0.49 22.78
N THR A 961 -6.27 -1.38 21.89
CA THR A 961 -7.56 -2.06 22.05
C THR A 961 -7.52 -3.01 23.23
N LEU A 962 -6.45 -3.81 23.34
CA LEU A 962 -6.29 -4.73 24.47
C LEU A 962 -6.13 -3.97 25.80
N ALA A 963 -5.36 -2.88 25.81
CA ALA A 963 -5.24 -2.00 26.97
C ALA A 963 -6.61 -1.51 27.45
N PHE A 964 -7.46 -1.02 26.52
CA PHE A 964 -8.81 -0.55 26.86
C PHE A 964 -9.66 -1.64 27.53
N PHE A 965 -9.77 -2.83 26.93
CA PHE A 965 -10.65 -3.87 27.47
C PHE A 965 -10.05 -4.64 28.65
N ALA A 966 -8.75 -4.94 28.63
CA ALA A 966 -8.07 -5.73 29.65
C ALA A 966 -7.64 -4.90 30.87
N GLY A 967 -7.58 -3.57 30.74
CA GLY A 967 -7.03 -2.69 31.76
C GLY A 967 -5.50 -2.66 31.70
N VAL A 968 -4.92 -1.68 32.39
CA VAL A 968 -3.48 -1.44 32.44
C VAL A 968 -3.08 -1.09 33.88
N VAL A 969 -2.05 -1.78 34.36
CA VAL A 969 -1.36 -1.47 35.61
C VAL A 969 -0.36 -0.32 35.38
N ASP A 970 -0.19 0.55 36.37
CA ASP A 970 0.83 1.59 36.34
C ASP A 970 2.23 0.94 36.41
N PRO A 971 3.09 1.10 35.40
CA PRO A 971 4.43 0.52 35.42
C PRO A 971 5.31 1.04 36.56
N ALA A 972 4.96 2.19 37.15
CA ALA A 972 5.71 2.82 38.23
C ALA A 972 5.28 2.39 39.64
N SER A 973 4.20 1.62 39.77
CA SER A 973 3.68 1.20 41.08
C SER A 973 4.42 0.01 41.66
N ASP A 974 4.22 -0.22 42.97
CA ASP A 974 4.76 -1.38 43.68
C ASP A 974 4.22 -2.69 43.04
N PRO A 975 5.08 -3.66 42.68
CA PRO A 975 4.63 -4.96 42.18
C PRO A 975 3.71 -5.71 43.16
N ASP A 976 3.85 -5.48 44.47
CA ASP A 976 3.04 -6.13 45.50
C ASP A 976 1.68 -5.44 45.73
N ASP A 977 1.53 -4.17 45.30
CA ASP A 977 0.26 -3.42 45.33
C ASP A 977 0.18 -2.46 44.11
N PRO A 978 -0.17 -2.99 42.92
CA PRO A 978 -0.12 -2.22 41.69
C PRO A 978 -1.24 -1.19 41.58
N ASP A 979 -0.87 0.07 41.34
CA ASP A 979 -1.84 1.12 40.98
C ASP A 979 -2.42 0.85 39.60
N ILE A 980 -3.72 1.05 39.42
CA ILE A 980 -4.39 0.83 38.13
C ILE A 980 -4.37 2.14 37.33
N LEU A 981 -3.51 2.20 36.29
CA LEU A 981 -3.45 3.33 35.36
C LEU A 981 -4.73 3.45 34.54
N MET A 982 -5.25 2.33 34.04
CA MET A 982 -6.51 2.26 33.31
C MET A 982 -7.32 1.05 33.77
N LYS A 983 -8.53 1.29 34.28
CA LYS A 983 -9.43 0.19 34.67
C LYS A 983 -9.87 -0.61 33.44
N PRO A 984 -10.06 -1.93 33.58
CA PRO A 984 -10.58 -2.75 32.49
C PRO A 984 -12.03 -2.35 32.17
N HIS A 985 -12.34 -2.16 30.90
CA HIS A 985 -13.69 -1.85 30.41
C HIS A 985 -14.50 -3.14 30.23
N GLU A 986 -14.60 -3.93 31.30
CA GLU A 986 -15.21 -5.27 31.26
C GLU A 986 -16.69 -5.24 30.91
N ALA A 987 -17.42 -4.20 31.34
CA ALA A 987 -18.84 -4.03 31.02
C ALA A 987 -19.06 -3.84 29.51
N GLN A 988 -18.24 -3.01 28.87
CA GLN A 988 -18.25 -2.81 27.42
C GLN A 988 -17.88 -4.11 26.69
N GLY A 989 -16.84 -4.80 27.16
CA GLY A 989 -16.41 -6.06 26.55
C GLY A 989 -17.44 -7.19 26.68
N LEU A 990 -18.05 -7.36 27.87
CA LEU A 990 -19.15 -8.29 28.09
C LEU A 990 -20.32 -7.96 27.17
N TRP A 991 -20.70 -6.68 27.09
CA TRP A 991 -21.84 -6.27 26.27
C TRP A 991 -21.63 -6.64 24.79
N ILE A 992 -20.48 -6.32 24.19
CA ILE A 992 -20.20 -6.69 22.79
C ILE A 992 -20.22 -8.22 22.60
N ALA A 993 -19.62 -8.97 23.53
CA ALA A 993 -19.58 -10.43 23.46
C ALA A 993 -21.00 -11.04 23.49
N GLU A 994 -21.83 -10.60 24.44
CA GLU A 994 -23.20 -11.13 24.57
C GLU A 994 -24.12 -10.65 23.45
N GLU A 995 -24.00 -9.41 22.98
CA GLU A 995 -24.76 -8.94 21.81
C GLU A 995 -24.39 -9.74 20.55
N GLY A 996 -23.09 -9.99 20.34
CA GLY A 996 -22.61 -10.85 19.24
C GLY A 996 -23.17 -12.28 19.34
N ARG A 997 -23.17 -12.86 20.54
CA ARG A 997 -23.74 -14.18 20.83
C ARG A 997 -25.24 -14.24 20.57
N ASN A 998 -25.99 -13.31 21.16
CA ASN A 998 -27.44 -13.25 21.04
C ASN A 998 -27.84 -13.06 19.57
N TRP A 999 -27.16 -12.17 18.84
CA TRP A 999 -27.42 -11.94 17.44
C TRP A 999 -27.09 -13.15 16.57
N ALA A 1000 -25.95 -13.82 16.80
CA ALA A 1000 -25.58 -15.02 16.07
C ALA A 1000 -26.60 -16.16 16.23
N GLN A 1001 -27.25 -16.26 17.40
CA GLN A 1001 -28.29 -17.25 17.68
C GLN A 1001 -29.63 -16.99 16.98
N VAL A 1002 -29.85 -15.80 16.40
CA VAL A 1002 -31.13 -15.46 15.76
C VAL A 1002 -31.01 -15.08 14.28
N ALA A 1003 -29.82 -14.64 13.83
CA ALA A 1003 -29.62 -14.13 12.48
C ALA A 1003 -28.53 -14.86 11.67
N LEU A 1004 -27.72 -15.72 12.31
CA LEU A 1004 -26.59 -16.43 11.69
C LEU A 1004 -26.70 -17.96 11.86
N ARG A 1005 -27.90 -18.48 12.08
CA ARG A 1005 -28.15 -19.91 12.27
C ARG A 1005 -28.02 -20.67 10.96
N LYS A 1006 -28.03 -22.01 11.01
CA LYS A 1006 -28.07 -22.85 9.81
C LYS A 1006 -29.33 -22.58 8.99
N GLU A 1007 -30.44 -22.32 9.66
CA GLU A 1007 -31.70 -21.91 9.04
C GLU A 1007 -31.54 -20.59 8.27
N ASP A 1008 -30.80 -19.62 8.82
CA ASP A 1008 -30.57 -18.34 8.14
C ASP A 1008 -29.63 -18.50 6.93
N MET A 1009 -28.69 -19.46 6.98
CA MET A 1009 -27.90 -19.87 5.81
C MET A 1009 -28.79 -20.45 4.71
N GLU A 1010 -29.70 -21.36 5.05
CA GLU A 1010 -30.67 -21.92 4.11
C GLU A 1010 -31.58 -20.84 3.51
N ILE A 1011 -32.10 -19.93 4.33
CA ILE A 1011 -32.97 -18.83 3.89
C ILE A 1011 -32.23 -17.91 2.92
N TYR A 1012 -30.97 -17.59 3.20
CA TYR A 1012 -30.13 -16.79 2.32
C TYR A 1012 -29.87 -17.53 1.01
N PHE A 1013 -29.51 -18.81 1.08
CA PHE A 1013 -29.18 -19.57 -0.11
C PHE A 1013 -30.42 -19.84 -0.98
N PHE A 1014 -31.57 -20.07 -0.37
CA PHE A 1014 -32.84 -20.19 -1.07
C PHE A 1014 -33.17 -18.89 -1.82
N ARG A 1015 -33.03 -17.73 -1.16
CA ARG A 1015 -33.23 -16.44 -1.83
C ARG A 1015 -32.27 -16.26 -3.01
N LEU A 1016 -30.98 -16.54 -2.79
CA LEU A 1016 -29.94 -16.47 -3.82
C LEU A 1016 -30.27 -17.34 -5.03
N LEU A 1017 -30.71 -18.58 -4.83
CA LEU A 1017 -31.01 -19.50 -5.92
C LEU A 1017 -32.32 -19.20 -6.64
N LEU A 1018 -33.30 -18.55 -6.01
CA LEU A 1018 -34.47 -18.02 -6.73
C LEU A 1018 -34.07 -16.87 -7.68
N GLU A 1019 -33.22 -15.96 -7.22
CA GLU A 1019 -32.71 -14.86 -8.05
C GLU A 1019 -31.84 -15.39 -9.20
N TRP A 1020 -30.97 -16.38 -8.92
CA TRP A 1020 -30.17 -17.06 -9.95
C TRP A 1020 -31.02 -17.84 -10.94
N GLY A 1021 -32.06 -18.53 -10.45
CA GLY A 1021 -33.05 -19.23 -11.27
C GLY A 1021 -33.72 -18.30 -12.26
N ARG A 1022 -34.06 -17.07 -11.84
CA ARG A 1022 -34.57 -16.03 -12.74
C ARG A 1022 -33.54 -15.62 -13.79
N LEU A 1023 -32.30 -15.33 -13.40
CA LEU A 1023 -31.26 -14.90 -14.35
C LEU A 1023 -30.98 -15.93 -15.45
N THR A 1024 -31.16 -17.21 -15.15
CA THR A 1024 -30.91 -18.32 -16.07
C THR A 1024 -32.14 -18.74 -16.87
N ASP A 1025 -33.27 -18.03 -16.75
CA ASP A 1025 -34.50 -18.31 -17.52
C ASP A 1025 -34.58 -17.43 -18.77
N ASP A 1026 -35.01 -18.01 -19.89
CA ASP A 1026 -35.14 -17.28 -21.16
C ASP A 1026 -36.22 -16.18 -21.10
N GLN A 1027 -37.19 -16.30 -20.16
CA GLN A 1027 -38.22 -15.31 -19.87
C GLN A 1027 -37.87 -14.39 -18.69
N ARG A 1028 -36.60 -14.28 -18.26
CA ARG A 1028 -36.19 -13.49 -17.07
C ARG A 1028 -36.75 -12.07 -17.02
N ASP A 1029 -36.94 -11.47 -18.19
CA ASP A 1029 -37.38 -10.09 -18.39
C ASP A 1029 -38.89 -9.92 -18.25
N VAL A 1030 -39.67 -10.99 -18.05
CA VAL A 1030 -41.11 -10.93 -17.75
C VAL A 1030 -41.48 -11.74 -16.50
N LEU A 1031 -40.56 -12.52 -15.96
CA LEU A 1031 -40.80 -13.35 -14.78
C LEU A 1031 -40.96 -12.51 -13.51
N GLY A 1032 -42.02 -12.79 -12.76
CA GLY A 1032 -42.26 -12.16 -11.47
C GLY A 1032 -43.41 -12.78 -10.68
N PHE A 1033 -43.32 -12.68 -9.36
CA PHE A 1033 -44.35 -13.07 -8.41
C PHE A 1033 -45.25 -11.87 -8.08
N LYS A 1034 -46.55 -12.18 -7.96
CA LYS A 1034 -47.58 -11.27 -7.45
C LYS A 1034 -48.36 -11.97 -6.34
N PRO A 1035 -48.65 -11.27 -5.23
CA PRO A 1035 -49.30 -11.83 -4.05
C PRO A 1035 -50.76 -12.20 -4.25
#